data_AF-A0AA95LM06-F1
#
_entry.id   AF-A0AA95LM06-F1
#
_cell.length_a   1.000
_cell.length_b   1.000
_cell.length_c   1.000
_cell.angle_alpha   90.00
_cell.angle_beta   90.00
_cell.angle_gamma   90.00
#
_symmetry.space_group_name_H-M   'P 1'
#
loop_
_entity.id
_entity.type
_entity.pdbx_description
1 polymer ?
#
loop_
_entity_poly.entity_id
_entity_poly.type
_entity_poly.pdbx_seq_one_letter_code
_entity_poly.pdbx_strand_id
1 'polypeptide(L)'
;MHKSLKTYAVVLLSAMLLSQPFVNSTYAASTSASATAVFTLDKLGTIALKNNVNVKLIDMDIFEQPSGNILIYTLSYSNGSSNSVAHVDYFSRVTTTGGAVIQGKPITRDVTKKYIPPKSSQIVIYYVNIGQSTKLNGTKVTLLKWDFSSQDYQKKLGEFSIPASYAVIIPQGQSKKLTMDNLPVNIKAESLQRLKTNGKVYMRVGVSFTNLGKKVLSHSAYKTYLKSAGGSVFELKLEDASGSFNVQSQEKKTVYYLTEVPSYMKTEHMILQFAQEDETLKIILPVKSFKLPTVTTSDFAVANYAVKKITIKNNTIETQLKSASVSSENNSAKWNLQFRLKNFGNKAITLPAYELTVKAAEGFSIPVDSKALANVTLKPLEEKLINLSANVPLELNQGKLQLQWTEPAVDDKVVFPTAQFNIPYSLENNNLMGQEYRVENRHGKFMVKLNSYQRLPWDDGDQIVTKLSIRNIGLTSVQLPVLKAIVKAETSDLSSTAQIVTTNAQTSIAPNETTEIYVIARVPYSYSFNQLKIVLQDTSGDEITKFLSMNTNSLNNVIDTIAVGESHHMNSLGKKAEVRERRTTTYYVNNSNLIYTELEMISEEPRQAKPAQLVAYYKTADNQFFKAVVSQSTTATSPNGKNLVTIWSKLPQGVSTSELALYIGEGVAEGKLTDLGGASTGFINSVKLALTPKAVIPLNNLTSVELFPYNLSVANAVGTITEEKGTLDVVVNYSLSETEDFEAGAYEHKLVLELIDPYGQTMEKTLELGSDLPMGKNKSYTTSFNSNFHKILRGGSIRVNLYDEFQGHRVLLGSQSYPFTYIASESRTSNSTGNTSN
;
A
#
# COMPACT_ATOMS: atom_id res chain seq x y z
N MET A 1 -34.65 6.91 -55.73
CA MET A 1 -36.02 6.80 -56.28
C MET A 1 -36.78 5.71 -55.52
N HIS A 2 -38.05 6.00 -55.22
CA HIS A 2 -39.27 5.13 -55.13
C HIS A 2 -39.16 3.60 -55.37
N LYS A 3 -40.04 2.68 -54.92
CA LYS A 3 -41.28 2.59 -54.07
C LYS A 3 -41.66 1.07 -54.00
N SER A 4 -42.55 0.51 -53.16
CA SER A 4 -43.01 0.76 -51.77
C SER A 4 -44.09 -0.27 -51.34
N LEU A 5 -44.17 -0.62 -50.05
CA LEU A 5 -45.33 -1.23 -49.32
C LEU A 5 -45.74 -2.71 -49.54
N LYS A 6 -45.54 -3.51 -48.48
CA LYS A 6 -46.46 -4.49 -47.81
C LYS A 6 -47.22 -5.58 -48.61
N THR A 7 -47.22 -6.82 -48.08
CA THR A 7 -48.38 -7.47 -47.37
C THR A 7 -48.09 -8.96 -47.03
N TYR A 8 -48.23 -9.35 -45.74
CA TYR A 8 -48.56 -10.68 -45.11
C TYR A 8 -48.06 -12.03 -45.71
N ALA A 9 -47.87 -13.15 -44.97
CA ALA A 9 -47.69 -13.48 -43.54
C ALA A 9 -47.42 -15.01 -43.39
N VAL A 10 -47.15 -15.49 -42.16
CA VAL A 10 -47.06 -16.93 -41.70
C VAL A 10 -45.87 -17.72 -42.31
N VAL A 11 -45.13 -18.64 -41.65
CA VAL A 11 -45.35 -19.54 -40.47
C VAL A 11 -44.03 -19.76 -39.68
N LEU A 12 -44.10 -20.29 -38.44
CA LEU A 12 -43.03 -20.68 -37.49
C LEU A 12 -42.27 -19.49 -36.84
N LEU A 13 -42.50 -19.10 -35.58
CA LEU A 13 -43.18 -19.70 -34.42
C LEU A 13 -42.44 -20.86 -33.71
N SER A 14 -41.20 -20.61 -33.30
CA SER A 14 -40.50 -21.34 -32.22
C SER A 14 -39.38 -20.45 -31.65
N ALA A 15 -39.00 -20.65 -30.37
CA ALA A 15 -37.87 -19.99 -29.69
C ALA A 15 -37.97 -18.46 -29.42
N MET A 16 -38.98 -18.06 -28.64
CA MET A 16 -38.87 -16.87 -27.77
C MET A 16 -39.33 -17.25 -26.35
N LEU A 17 -38.38 -17.44 -25.44
CA LEU A 17 -38.63 -17.80 -24.03
C LEU A 17 -37.46 -17.32 -23.17
N LEU A 18 -37.75 -16.86 -21.95
CA LEU A 18 -36.81 -16.33 -20.95
C LEU A 18 -36.26 -14.91 -21.17
N SER A 19 -37.11 -13.96 -21.59
CA SER A 19 -37.07 -12.63 -20.98
C SER A 19 -37.87 -12.67 -19.68
N GLN A 20 -37.25 -12.35 -18.55
CA GLN A 20 -37.97 -12.33 -17.27
C GLN A 20 -38.93 -11.13 -17.22
N PRO A 21 -40.20 -11.32 -16.87
CA PRO A 21 -41.09 -10.19 -16.65
C PRO A 21 -40.64 -9.43 -15.41
N PHE A 22 -40.68 -8.10 -15.49
CA PHE A 22 -40.80 -7.29 -14.29
C PHE A 22 -42.07 -7.77 -13.58
N VAL A 23 -41.89 -8.44 -12.44
CA VAL A 23 -42.99 -8.74 -11.53
C VAL A 23 -43.40 -7.41 -10.91
N ASN A 24 -44.25 -6.68 -11.64
CA ASN A 24 -45.25 -5.84 -11.01
C ASN A 24 -46.00 -6.77 -10.07
N SER A 25 -45.57 -6.76 -8.81
CA SER A 25 -46.34 -7.35 -7.73
C SER A 25 -47.68 -6.66 -7.79
N THR A 26 -48.67 -7.38 -8.30
CA THR A 26 -50.06 -7.07 -8.04
C THR A 26 -50.16 -7.04 -6.52
N TYR A 27 -50.16 -5.82 -5.97
CA TYR A 27 -50.62 -5.61 -4.62
C TYR A 27 -52.02 -6.20 -4.61
N ALA A 28 -52.17 -7.42 -4.08
CA ALA A 28 -53.43 -7.83 -3.51
C ALA A 28 -53.83 -6.66 -2.63
N ALA A 29 -54.90 -5.96 -3.01
CA ALA A 29 -55.33 -4.78 -2.30
C ALA A 29 -55.47 -5.21 -0.85
N SER A 30 -54.56 -4.72 0.01
CA SER A 30 -54.62 -5.05 1.42
C SER A 30 -55.97 -4.55 1.86
N THR A 31 -56.85 -5.49 2.21
CA THR A 31 -58.18 -5.19 2.72
C THR A 31 -57.96 -4.16 3.80
N SER A 32 -58.38 -2.93 3.54
CA SER A 32 -58.16 -1.80 4.41
C SER A 32 -59.00 -2.04 5.64
N ALA A 33 -58.41 -2.78 6.58
CA ALA A 33 -58.96 -3.06 7.89
C ALA A 33 -59.38 -1.69 8.44
N SER A 34 -60.69 -1.45 8.42
CA SER A 34 -61.21 -0.10 8.53
C SER A 34 -60.76 0.43 9.87
N ALA A 35 -59.94 1.48 9.86
CA ALA A 35 -59.34 2.00 11.07
C ALA A 35 -60.49 2.37 12.02
N THR A 36 -60.70 1.56 13.06
CA THR A 36 -61.73 1.78 14.06
C THR A 36 -61.58 3.20 14.57
N ALA A 37 -62.58 4.03 14.30
CA ALA A 37 -62.46 5.47 14.48
C ALA A 37 -62.12 5.77 15.95
N VAL A 38 -60.87 6.20 16.18
CA VAL A 38 -60.40 6.54 17.52
C VAL A 38 -61.30 7.66 18.06
N PHE A 39 -61.85 7.44 19.25
CA PHE A 39 -62.68 8.44 19.89
C PHE A 39 -61.78 9.57 20.40
N THR A 40 -62.15 10.80 20.07
CA THR A 40 -61.43 12.01 20.47
C THR A 40 -62.26 12.75 21.51
N LEU A 41 -61.62 13.28 22.56
CA LEU A 41 -62.34 13.85 23.73
C LEU A 41 -63.20 15.08 23.38
N ASP A 42 -62.95 15.72 22.25
CA ASP A 42 -63.81 16.77 21.70
C ASP A 42 -65.22 16.30 21.33
N LYS A 43 -65.44 14.98 21.16
CA LYS A 43 -66.76 14.37 20.98
C LYS A 43 -67.51 14.14 22.30
N LEU A 44 -66.86 14.33 23.46
CA LEU A 44 -67.58 14.47 24.72
C LEU A 44 -68.31 15.82 24.72
N GLY A 45 -69.53 15.82 25.28
CA GLY A 45 -70.30 17.04 25.50
C GLY A 45 -69.62 17.97 26.52
N THR A 46 -70.30 19.06 26.86
CA THR A 46 -69.87 19.98 27.91
C THR A 46 -70.73 19.83 29.16
N ILE A 47 -70.15 20.01 30.35
CA ILE A 47 -70.88 20.06 31.62
C ILE A 47 -71.11 21.53 31.99
N ALA A 48 -72.37 21.91 32.22
CA ALA A 48 -72.70 23.25 32.70
C ALA A 48 -72.33 23.40 34.19
N LEU A 49 -71.62 24.48 34.54
CA LEU A 49 -71.34 24.84 35.93
C LEU A 49 -72.42 25.76 36.51
N LYS A 50 -72.82 26.76 35.70
CA LYS A 50 -73.92 27.70 35.92
C LYS A 50 -74.36 28.27 34.56
N ASN A 51 -75.39 29.12 34.54
CA ASN A 51 -75.84 29.77 33.31
C ASN A 51 -74.68 30.44 32.57
N ASN A 52 -74.55 30.13 31.26
CA ASN A 52 -73.47 30.59 30.37
C ASN A 52 -72.04 30.21 30.78
N VAL A 53 -71.84 29.22 31.67
CA VAL A 53 -70.52 28.74 32.06
C VAL A 53 -70.45 27.22 31.94
N ASN A 54 -69.55 26.72 31.10
CA ASN A 54 -69.42 25.30 30.81
C ASN A 54 -67.97 24.80 30.91
N VAL A 55 -67.81 23.50 31.07
CA VAL A 55 -66.52 22.80 31.11
C VAL A 55 -66.50 21.71 30.05
N LYS A 56 -65.36 21.55 29.39
CA LYS A 56 -65.05 20.45 28.49
C LYS A 56 -63.76 19.74 28.91
N LEU A 57 -63.77 18.41 28.92
CA LEU A 57 -62.54 17.62 28.99
C LEU A 57 -61.89 17.60 27.60
N ILE A 58 -60.64 18.09 27.50
CA ILE A 58 -59.96 18.27 26.21
C ILE A 58 -58.69 17.43 26.05
N ASP A 59 -58.10 16.92 27.14
CA ASP A 59 -56.96 16.01 27.10
C ASP A 59 -56.91 15.13 28.37
N MET A 60 -56.30 13.94 28.28
CA MET A 60 -56.11 13.01 29.38
C MET A 60 -55.01 11.98 29.03
N ASP A 61 -54.05 11.75 29.94
CA ASP A 61 -52.91 10.83 29.73
C ASP A 61 -52.41 10.23 31.08
N ILE A 62 -51.61 9.17 31.05
CA ILE A 62 -50.99 8.53 32.22
C ILE A 62 -49.46 8.47 32.04
N PHE A 63 -48.72 8.84 33.10
CA PHE A 63 -47.30 8.51 33.27
C PHE A 63 -47.14 7.43 34.35
N GLU A 64 -46.38 6.39 34.05
CA GLU A 64 -46.09 5.30 35.00
C GLU A 64 -44.76 5.59 35.71
N GLN A 65 -44.77 5.56 37.05
CA GLN A 65 -43.59 5.89 37.86
C GLN A 65 -43.59 5.08 39.17
N PRO A 66 -42.41 4.82 39.80
CA PRO A 66 -42.30 3.94 40.97
C PRO A 66 -43.15 4.34 42.18
N SER A 67 -43.44 5.63 42.34
CA SER A 67 -44.28 6.19 43.41
C SER A 67 -45.79 6.13 43.13
N GLY A 68 -46.22 5.42 42.09
CA GLY A 68 -47.60 5.32 41.63
C GLY A 68 -47.88 6.21 40.42
N ASN A 69 -48.69 5.68 39.51
CA ASN A 69 -48.96 6.26 38.20
C ASN A 69 -49.70 7.60 38.34
N ILE A 70 -49.23 8.60 37.61
CA ILE A 70 -49.83 9.93 37.58
C ILE A 70 -50.72 10.02 36.35
N LEU A 71 -52.03 10.15 36.58
CA LEU A 71 -52.97 10.52 35.54
C LEU A 71 -53.10 12.04 35.53
N ILE A 72 -53.05 12.62 34.34
CA ILE A 72 -53.43 14.03 34.13
C ILE A 72 -54.71 14.13 33.30
N TYR A 73 -55.41 15.24 33.46
CA TYR A 73 -56.52 15.61 32.60
C TYR A 73 -56.63 17.13 32.49
N THR A 74 -57.02 17.60 31.33
CA THR A 74 -57.10 19.03 31.01
C THR A 74 -58.55 19.44 30.81
N LEU A 75 -59.01 20.37 31.65
CA LEU A 75 -60.34 20.94 31.59
C LEU A 75 -60.27 22.34 30.97
N SER A 76 -61.10 22.57 29.96
CA SER A 76 -61.33 23.87 29.35
C SER A 76 -62.63 24.46 29.88
N TYR A 77 -62.53 25.55 30.61
CA TYR A 77 -63.64 26.28 31.20
C TYR A 77 -63.99 27.44 30.28
N SER A 78 -65.23 27.50 29.80
CA SER A 78 -65.74 28.61 28.98
C SER A 78 -66.75 29.43 29.77
N ASN A 79 -66.53 30.74 29.86
CA ASN A 79 -67.42 31.68 30.56
C ASN A 79 -67.96 32.71 29.58
N GLY A 80 -69.20 32.49 29.10
CA GLY A 80 -69.94 33.43 28.28
C GLY A 80 -70.70 34.50 29.08
N SER A 81 -70.61 34.51 30.41
CA SER A 81 -71.25 35.53 31.24
C SER A 81 -70.44 36.83 31.33
N SER A 82 -71.07 37.90 31.81
CA SER A 82 -70.45 39.22 32.04
C SER A 82 -69.57 39.28 33.30
N ASN A 83 -69.68 38.31 34.20
CA ASN A 83 -68.98 38.29 35.48
C ASN A 83 -67.89 37.22 35.50
N SER A 84 -66.84 37.43 36.30
CA SER A 84 -65.88 36.36 36.59
C SER A 84 -66.53 35.22 37.37
N VAL A 85 -65.91 34.04 37.34
CA VAL A 85 -66.33 32.88 38.12
C VAL A 85 -65.16 32.45 39.00
N ALA A 86 -65.39 32.27 40.30
CA ALA A 86 -64.36 31.74 41.18
C ALA A 86 -64.13 30.26 40.86
N HIS A 87 -62.87 29.89 40.65
CA HIS A 87 -62.50 28.52 40.29
C HIS A 87 -62.52 27.59 41.51
N VAL A 88 -62.43 28.16 42.72
CA VAL A 88 -62.45 27.45 44.01
C VAL A 88 -63.81 26.83 44.35
N ASP A 89 -64.90 27.38 43.78
CA ASP A 89 -66.27 26.86 43.97
C ASP A 89 -66.44 25.46 43.35
N TYR A 90 -65.54 25.07 42.43
CA TYR A 90 -65.62 23.85 41.63
C TYR A 90 -64.38 22.98 41.81
N PHE A 91 -64.59 21.68 41.91
CA PHE A 91 -63.50 20.70 41.94
C PHE A 91 -63.88 19.45 41.15
N SER A 92 -62.90 18.59 40.93
CA SER A 92 -63.08 17.36 40.16
C SER A 92 -62.57 16.14 40.92
N ARG A 93 -63.23 15.00 40.69
CA ARG A 93 -62.82 13.69 41.21
C ARG A 93 -62.68 12.70 40.06
N VAL A 94 -61.59 11.94 40.05
CA VAL A 94 -61.34 10.85 39.12
C VAL A 94 -61.76 9.54 39.79
N THR A 95 -62.63 8.78 39.14
CA THR A 95 -62.94 7.39 39.52
C THR A 95 -62.18 6.47 38.58
N THR A 96 -61.23 5.71 39.11
CA THR A 96 -60.43 4.74 38.33
C THR A 96 -61.26 3.52 37.93
N THR A 97 -60.74 2.73 36.99
CA THR A 97 -61.35 1.45 36.59
C THR A 97 -61.45 0.42 37.73
N GLY A 98 -60.59 0.54 38.75
CA GLY A 98 -60.66 -0.24 39.99
C GLY A 98 -61.60 0.33 41.06
N GLY A 99 -62.38 1.37 40.76
CA GLY A 99 -63.36 1.97 41.67
C GLY A 99 -62.79 3.04 42.64
N ALA A 100 -61.47 3.23 42.72
CA ALA A 100 -60.89 4.25 43.59
C ALA A 100 -61.27 5.67 43.14
N VAL A 101 -61.80 6.49 44.06
CA VAL A 101 -62.23 7.87 43.82
C VAL A 101 -61.22 8.84 44.44
N ILE A 102 -60.55 9.64 43.60
CA ILE A 102 -59.43 10.51 43.99
C ILE A 102 -59.72 11.95 43.56
N GLN A 103 -59.50 12.93 44.43
CA GLN A 103 -59.69 14.35 44.10
C GLN A 103 -58.53 14.90 43.27
N GLY A 104 -58.86 15.55 42.15
CA GLY A 104 -57.89 16.21 41.29
C GLY A 104 -57.31 17.47 41.92
N LYS A 105 -56.01 17.65 41.74
CA LYS A 105 -55.27 18.85 42.13
C LYS A 105 -54.72 19.53 40.87
N PRO A 106 -54.79 20.87 40.74
CA PRO A 106 -54.16 21.56 39.62
C PRO A 106 -52.62 21.40 39.71
N ILE A 107 -51.96 21.34 38.55
CA ILE A 107 -50.48 21.37 38.46
C ILE A 107 -49.95 22.75 38.90
N THR A 108 -48.69 22.87 39.32
CA THR A 108 -48.14 24.08 39.96
C THR A 108 -48.38 25.35 39.14
N ARG A 109 -48.11 25.29 37.83
CA ARG A 109 -48.30 26.45 36.92
C ARG A 109 -49.75 26.93 36.82
N ASP A 110 -50.71 26.09 37.17
CA ASP A 110 -52.14 26.35 37.02
C ASP A 110 -52.84 26.66 38.36
N VAL A 111 -52.17 26.45 39.52
CA VAL A 111 -52.70 26.80 40.87
C VAL A 111 -53.09 28.28 40.98
N THR A 112 -52.41 29.17 40.26
CA THR A 112 -52.66 30.62 40.28
C THR A 112 -53.94 31.05 39.55
N LYS A 113 -54.59 30.15 38.78
CA LYS A 113 -55.80 30.42 37.99
C LYS A 113 -57.07 30.43 38.85
N LYS A 114 -57.14 31.38 39.79
CA LYS A 114 -58.21 31.47 40.80
C LYS A 114 -59.60 31.84 40.24
N TYR A 115 -59.67 32.41 39.03
CA TYR A 115 -60.91 32.85 38.40
C TYR A 115 -60.95 32.52 36.91
N ILE A 116 -62.16 32.30 36.38
CA ILE A 116 -62.45 32.21 34.95
C ILE A 116 -62.95 33.59 34.51
N PRO A 117 -62.20 34.36 33.68
CA PRO A 117 -62.59 35.72 33.32
C PRO A 117 -63.88 35.77 32.49
N PRO A 118 -64.64 36.88 32.50
CA PRO A 118 -65.84 37.04 31.68
C PRO A 118 -65.54 37.00 30.19
N LYS A 119 -66.49 36.51 29.39
CA LYS A 119 -66.41 36.36 27.92
C LYS A 119 -65.12 35.68 27.42
N SER A 120 -64.59 34.73 28.17
CA SER A 120 -63.28 34.10 27.89
C SER A 120 -63.31 32.58 28.07
N SER A 121 -62.19 31.92 27.79
CA SER A 121 -61.97 30.53 28.16
C SER A 121 -60.63 30.36 28.88
N GLN A 122 -60.62 29.54 29.93
CA GLN A 122 -59.46 29.25 30.77
C GLN A 122 -59.20 27.74 30.75
N ILE A 123 -57.95 27.35 30.46
CA ILE A 123 -57.52 25.95 30.54
C ILE A 123 -56.84 25.72 31.90
N VAL A 124 -57.19 24.61 32.56
CA VAL A 124 -56.56 24.13 33.80
C VAL A 124 -56.20 22.64 33.64
N ILE A 125 -54.94 22.30 33.90
CA ILE A 125 -54.45 20.91 33.94
C ILE A 125 -54.48 20.42 35.39
N TYR A 126 -55.12 19.28 35.60
CA TYR A 126 -55.20 18.56 36.86
C TYR A 126 -54.38 17.28 36.82
N TYR A 127 -53.89 16.84 37.98
CA TYR A 127 -53.27 15.54 38.20
C TYR A 127 -53.93 14.78 39.36
N VAL A 128 -53.81 13.45 39.31
CA VAL A 128 -54.12 12.52 40.40
C VAL A 128 -53.12 11.36 40.38
N ASN A 129 -52.69 10.88 41.56
CA ASN A 129 -51.99 9.60 41.67
C ASN A 129 -53.04 8.49 41.75
N ILE A 130 -53.03 7.57 40.77
CA ILE A 130 -54.01 6.48 40.60
C ILE A 130 -53.45 5.11 41.01
N GLY A 131 -52.41 5.10 41.84
CA GLY A 131 -51.74 3.86 42.28
C GLY A 131 -51.14 3.12 41.09
N GLN A 132 -51.40 1.81 40.99
CA GLN A 132 -50.88 0.97 39.90
C GLN A 132 -51.84 0.84 38.70
N SER A 133 -52.88 1.68 38.61
CA SER A 133 -53.81 1.65 37.47
C SER A 133 -53.14 2.17 36.19
N THR A 134 -53.19 1.38 35.12
CA THR A 134 -52.60 1.72 33.80
C THR A 134 -53.63 2.00 32.71
N LYS A 135 -54.93 1.86 33.02
CA LYS A 135 -56.04 1.99 32.05
C LYS A 135 -56.81 3.30 32.23
N LEU A 136 -56.93 4.07 31.15
CA LEU A 136 -57.82 5.23 31.05
C LEU A 136 -59.26 4.85 30.69
N ASN A 137 -59.44 3.80 29.90
CA ASN A 137 -60.73 3.40 29.36
C ASN A 137 -61.65 2.90 30.48
N GLY A 138 -62.80 3.55 30.67
CA GLY A 138 -63.70 3.32 31.81
C GLY A 138 -63.45 4.21 33.04
N THR A 139 -62.38 5.02 33.04
CA THR A 139 -62.19 6.07 34.05
C THR A 139 -63.28 7.14 33.92
N LYS A 140 -63.69 7.75 35.03
CA LYS A 140 -64.66 8.86 35.07
C LYS A 140 -64.08 10.11 35.70
N VAL A 141 -64.27 11.28 35.07
CA VAL A 141 -63.98 12.59 35.65
C VAL A 141 -65.30 13.26 36.06
N THR A 142 -65.61 13.23 37.36
CA THR A 142 -66.81 13.86 37.92
C THR A 142 -66.50 15.32 38.28
N LEU A 143 -67.36 16.25 37.87
CA LEU A 143 -67.32 17.65 38.28
C LEU A 143 -68.31 17.89 39.42
N LEU A 144 -67.86 18.58 40.46
CA LEU A 144 -68.64 18.94 41.62
C LEU A 144 -68.50 20.45 41.90
N LYS A 145 -69.51 21.03 42.54
CA LYS A 145 -69.36 22.31 43.25
C LYS A 145 -69.52 22.12 44.75
N TRP A 146 -69.00 23.06 45.53
CA TRP A 146 -69.43 23.24 46.91
C TRP A 146 -70.89 23.73 46.94
N ASP A 147 -71.69 23.13 47.83
CA ASP A 147 -73.10 23.46 48.03
C ASP A 147 -73.43 23.29 49.52
N PHE A 148 -73.23 24.35 50.29
CA PHE A 148 -73.42 24.37 51.74
C PHE A 148 -74.86 24.11 52.21
N SER A 149 -75.82 23.99 51.27
CA SER A 149 -77.20 23.57 51.54
C SER A 149 -77.42 22.04 51.48
N SER A 150 -76.42 21.27 51.06
CA SER A 150 -76.48 19.81 50.91
C SER A 150 -75.77 19.07 52.04
N GLN A 151 -76.20 17.83 52.31
CA GLN A 151 -75.75 17.02 53.46
C GLN A 151 -74.23 16.77 53.49
N ASP A 152 -73.58 16.60 52.33
CA ASP A 152 -72.13 16.42 52.19
C ASP A 152 -71.40 17.73 51.78
N TYR A 153 -72.11 18.86 51.81
CA TYR A 153 -71.69 20.16 51.29
C TYR A 153 -71.27 20.18 49.80
N GLN A 154 -71.69 19.19 49.01
CA GLN A 154 -71.19 18.95 47.65
C GLN A 154 -72.34 18.61 46.70
N LYS A 155 -72.39 19.27 45.53
CA LYS A 155 -73.33 18.95 44.45
C LYS A 155 -72.60 18.46 43.21
N LYS A 156 -72.92 17.26 42.74
CA LYS A 156 -72.47 16.74 41.44
C LYS A 156 -73.11 17.55 40.31
N LEU A 157 -72.27 18.02 39.38
CA LEU A 157 -72.68 18.80 38.20
C LEU A 157 -72.75 17.94 36.93
N GLY A 158 -71.90 16.92 36.83
CA GLY A 158 -71.86 15.98 35.72
C GLY A 158 -70.65 15.06 35.80
N GLU A 159 -70.51 14.16 34.84
CA GLU A 159 -69.32 13.32 34.69
C GLU A 159 -68.93 13.13 33.22
N PHE A 160 -67.63 13.06 32.97
CA PHE A 160 -67.06 12.57 31.71
C PHE A 160 -66.66 11.11 31.89
N SER A 161 -67.32 10.19 31.18
CA SER A 161 -66.91 8.78 31.13
C SER A 161 -66.01 8.54 29.90
N ILE A 162 -64.82 7.99 30.11
CA ILE A 162 -63.85 7.74 29.03
C ILE A 162 -64.21 6.45 28.28
N PRO A 163 -64.53 6.50 26.97
CA PRO A 163 -64.98 5.33 26.23
C PRO A 163 -63.82 4.35 25.93
N ALA A 164 -64.18 3.09 25.69
CA ALA A 164 -63.21 2.03 25.36
C ALA A 164 -62.43 2.25 24.04
N SER A 165 -62.91 3.13 23.18
CA SER A 165 -62.29 3.53 21.92
C SER A 165 -61.41 4.79 22.03
N TYR A 166 -61.23 5.36 23.24
CA TYR A 166 -60.26 6.42 23.46
C TYR A 166 -58.83 5.85 23.40
N ALA A 167 -57.93 6.55 22.70
CA ALA A 167 -56.52 6.23 22.64
C ALA A 167 -55.68 7.51 22.72
N VAL A 168 -54.78 7.57 23.69
CA VAL A 168 -53.90 8.73 23.93
C VAL A 168 -52.61 8.66 23.12
N ILE A 169 -52.20 7.43 22.78
CA ILE A 169 -50.99 7.14 22.03
C ILE A 169 -51.23 7.51 20.56
N ILE A 170 -50.49 8.48 20.05
CA ILE A 170 -50.52 8.89 18.65
C ILE A 170 -50.11 7.69 17.78
N PRO A 171 -50.93 7.28 16.78
CA PRO A 171 -50.62 6.16 15.91
C PRO A 171 -49.30 6.33 15.14
N GLN A 172 -48.67 5.22 14.80
CA GLN A 172 -47.43 5.19 14.03
C GLN A 172 -47.59 6.00 12.73
N GLY A 173 -46.61 6.84 12.41
CA GLY A 173 -46.61 7.67 11.21
C GLY A 173 -47.37 9.00 11.32
N GLN A 174 -48.19 9.21 12.35
CA GLN A 174 -48.86 10.50 12.57
C GLN A 174 -47.98 11.49 13.33
N SER A 175 -48.13 12.78 13.02
CA SER A 175 -47.49 13.88 13.72
C SER A 175 -48.46 14.60 14.66
N LYS A 176 -47.94 15.21 15.73
CA LYS A 176 -48.71 16.05 16.65
C LYS A 176 -48.03 17.40 16.84
N LYS A 177 -48.81 18.48 16.76
CA LYS A 177 -48.37 19.83 17.12
C LYS A 177 -48.32 19.97 18.63
N LEU A 178 -47.17 20.35 19.17
CA LEU A 178 -46.94 20.70 20.57
C LEU A 178 -46.33 22.10 20.66
N THR A 179 -46.34 22.68 21.87
CA THR A 179 -45.61 23.91 22.16
C THR A 179 -44.36 23.56 22.96
N MET A 180 -43.18 23.90 22.47
CA MET A 180 -41.89 23.73 23.14
C MET A 180 -41.22 25.10 23.21
N ASP A 181 -40.81 25.56 24.39
CA ASP A 181 -40.12 26.85 24.58
C ASP A 181 -40.89 28.04 23.96
N ASN A 182 -42.22 28.03 24.13
CA ASN A 182 -43.20 28.94 23.52
C ASN A 182 -43.22 28.94 21.96
N LEU A 183 -42.59 27.97 21.31
CA LEU A 183 -42.64 27.77 19.85
C LEU A 183 -43.58 26.62 19.47
N PRO A 184 -44.40 26.76 18.42
CA PRO A 184 -45.19 25.67 17.87
C PRO A 184 -44.28 24.71 17.08
N VAL A 185 -44.26 23.43 17.46
CA VAL A 185 -43.43 22.40 16.84
C VAL A 185 -44.28 21.18 16.49
N ASN A 186 -44.19 20.72 15.24
CA ASN A 186 -44.78 19.43 14.83
C ASN A 186 -43.78 18.32 15.13
N ILE A 187 -44.20 17.30 15.89
CA ILE A 187 -43.36 16.17 16.32
C ILE A 187 -43.93 14.87 15.76
N LYS A 188 -43.04 13.97 15.33
CA LYS A 188 -43.38 12.63 14.85
C LYS A 188 -42.27 11.65 15.25
N ALA A 189 -42.65 10.47 15.74
CA ALA A 189 -41.75 9.34 15.90
C ALA A 189 -41.47 8.72 14.51
N GLU A 190 -40.21 8.72 14.08
CA GLU A 190 -39.80 8.29 12.73
C GLU A 190 -39.17 6.89 12.73
N SER A 191 -38.36 6.53 13.75
CA SER A 191 -37.64 5.25 13.76
C SER A 191 -37.33 4.71 15.16
N LEU A 192 -37.13 3.40 15.23
CA LEU A 192 -36.65 2.67 16.40
C LEU A 192 -35.60 1.64 15.95
N GLN A 193 -34.36 1.82 16.38
CA GLN A 193 -33.22 0.97 16.03
C GLN A 193 -32.68 0.26 17.27
N ARG A 194 -32.35 -1.03 17.13
CA ARG A 194 -31.61 -1.80 18.13
C ARG A 194 -30.14 -1.86 17.73
N LEU A 195 -29.29 -1.38 18.62
CA LEU A 195 -27.83 -1.34 18.48
C LEU A 195 -27.21 -2.31 19.49
N LYS A 196 -26.07 -2.90 19.14
CA LYS A 196 -25.25 -3.71 20.06
C LYS A 196 -23.80 -3.23 19.99
N THR A 197 -23.17 -3.02 21.15
CA THR A 197 -21.74 -2.72 21.26
C THR A 197 -21.25 -3.16 22.64
N ASN A 198 -20.03 -3.70 22.73
CA ASN A 198 -19.40 -4.14 23.98
C ASN A 198 -20.31 -5.01 24.89
N GLY A 199 -21.06 -5.95 24.31
CA GLY A 199 -22.02 -6.82 25.02
C GLY A 199 -23.33 -6.16 25.45
N LYS A 200 -23.40 -4.82 25.46
CA LYS A 200 -24.58 -4.03 25.81
C LYS A 200 -25.53 -3.86 24.63
N VAL A 201 -26.80 -3.60 24.93
CA VAL A 201 -27.86 -3.33 23.94
C VAL A 201 -28.39 -1.93 24.16
N TYR A 202 -28.43 -1.14 23.08
CA TYR A 202 -28.97 0.22 23.11
C TYR A 202 -30.16 0.32 22.15
N MET A 203 -31.14 1.14 22.55
CA MET A 203 -32.28 1.50 21.72
C MET A 203 -32.13 2.94 21.27
N ARG A 204 -32.09 3.16 19.96
CA ARG A 204 -31.99 4.47 19.34
C ARG A 204 -33.32 4.87 18.72
N VAL A 205 -33.86 6.00 19.16
CA VAL A 205 -35.17 6.52 18.77
C VAL A 205 -34.99 7.76 17.92
N GLY A 206 -35.42 7.73 16.66
CA GLY A 206 -35.40 8.88 15.77
C GLY A 206 -36.73 9.64 15.82
N VAL A 207 -36.67 10.93 16.14
CA VAL A 207 -37.83 11.82 16.26
C VAL A 207 -37.65 13.01 15.32
N SER A 208 -38.60 13.27 14.42
CA SER A 208 -38.57 14.50 13.64
C SER A 208 -39.28 15.65 14.35
N PHE A 209 -38.60 16.78 14.41
CA PHE A 209 -39.11 18.08 14.85
C PHE A 209 -39.24 18.96 13.62
N THR A 210 -40.41 19.56 13.41
CA THR A 210 -40.63 20.60 12.39
C THR A 210 -41.01 21.89 13.09
N ASN A 211 -40.11 22.86 13.08
CA ASN A 211 -40.28 24.12 13.80
C ASN A 211 -41.18 25.07 13.01
N LEU A 212 -42.41 25.29 13.49
CA LEU A 212 -43.39 26.18 12.85
C LEU A 212 -43.29 27.62 13.39
N GLY A 213 -42.39 27.89 14.33
CA GLY A 213 -42.13 29.21 14.89
C GLY A 213 -41.22 30.08 14.01
N LYS A 214 -40.88 31.27 14.52
CA LYS A 214 -39.97 32.25 13.88
C LYS A 214 -38.58 32.32 14.54
N LYS A 215 -38.35 31.58 15.62
CA LYS A 215 -37.05 31.49 16.33
C LYS A 215 -36.50 30.07 16.22
N VAL A 216 -35.20 29.90 16.38
CA VAL A 216 -34.57 28.57 16.51
C VAL A 216 -35.11 27.85 17.74
N LEU A 217 -35.38 26.55 17.62
CA LEU A 217 -35.58 25.63 18.74
C LEU A 217 -34.20 25.04 19.06
N SER A 218 -33.66 25.27 20.26
CA SER A 218 -32.29 24.87 20.64
C SER A 218 -32.20 23.73 21.66
N HIS A 219 -33.30 23.42 22.35
CA HIS A 219 -33.41 22.28 23.27
C HIS A 219 -34.85 21.76 23.31
N SER A 220 -35.11 20.78 24.16
CA SER A 220 -36.48 20.43 24.56
C SER A 220 -36.64 20.56 26.07
N ALA A 221 -37.63 21.34 26.50
CA ALA A 221 -38.06 21.37 27.91
C ALA A 221 -38.79 20.08 28.37
N TYR A 222 -38.91 19.06 27.52
CA TYR A 222 -39.52 17.78 27.85
C TYR A 222 -38.46 16.68 27.92
N LYS A 223 -38.50 15.89 28.99
CA LYS A 223 -37.77 14.62 29.09
C LYS A 223 -38.42 13.59 28.18
N THR A 224 -37.59 12.77 27.53
CA THR A 224 -38.02 11.69 26.64
C THR A 224 -37.83 10.35 27.32
N TYR A 225 -38.78 9.44 27.11
CA TYR A 225 -38.76 8.10 27.67
C TYR A 225 -39.16 7.05 26.64
N LEU A 226 -38.52 5.88 26.70
CA LEU A 226 -38.88 4.67 25.97
C LEU A 226 -39.61 3.72 26.91
N LYS A 227 -40.88 3.44 26.62
CA LYS A 227 -41.69 2.47 27.36
C LYS A 227 -41.79 1.16 26.58
N SER A 228 -41.42 0.06 27.23
CA SER A 228 -41.57 -1.29 26.69
C SER A 228 -43.01 -1.80 26.78
N ALA A 229 -43.37 -2.82 25.98
CA ALA A 229 -44.68 -3.48 26.10
C ALA A 229 -44.91 -4.16 27.47
N GLY A 230 -43.83 -4.46 28.23
CA GLY A 230 -43.91 -4.96 29.61
C GLY A 230 -44.08 -3.88 30.67
N GLY A 231 -44.24 -2.61 30.29
CA GLY A 231 -44.40 -1.48 31.22
C GLY A 231 -43.10 -0.81 31.68
N SER A 232 -41.93 -1.41 31.42
CA SER A 232 -40.65 -0.84 31.90
C SER A 232 -40.32 0.52 31.29
N VAL A 233 -40.05 1.47 32.20
CA VAL A 233 -39.58 2.87 32.10
C VAL A 233 -38.10 3.09 31.74
N PHE A 234 -37.69 3.54 30.54
CA PHE A 234 -36.28 3.94 30.26
C PHE A 234 -36.17 5.41 29.86
N GLU A 235 -35.31 6.19 30.53
CA GLU A 235 -35.02 7.57 30.10
C GLU A 235 -34.17 7.57 28.82
N LEU A 236 -34.57 8.38 27.85
CA LEU A 236 -33.90 8.59 26.57
C LEU A 236 -33.06 9.86 26.63
N LYS A 237 -31.73 9.73 26.52
CA LYS A 237 -30.80 10.86 26.40
C LYS A 237 -30.57 11.20 24.93
N LEU A 238 -30.13 12.42 24.60
CA LEU A 238 -29.70 12.74 23.23
C LEU A 238 -28.48 11.89 22.84
N GLU A 239 -28.42 11.45 21.58
CA GLU A 239 -27.25 10.72 21.04
C GLU A 239 -26.03 11.65 20.87
N ASP A 240 -26.27 12.95 20.68
CA ASP A 240 -25.24 13.98 20.67
C ASP A 240 -24.94 14.45 22.11
N ALA A 241 -23.66 14.42 22.48
CA ALA A 241 -23.16 14.84 23.80
C ALA A 241 -23.33 16.35 24.06
N SER A 242 -23.63 17.14 23.03
CA SER A 242 -23.92 18.59 23.16
C SER A 242 -25.15 18.93 24.01
N GLY A 243 -25.97 17.94 24.41
CA GLY A 243 -27.13 18.10 25.29
C GLY A 243 -28.26 18.98 24.73
N SER A 244 -28.12 19.42 23.48
CA SER A 244 -28.96 20.42 22.83
C SER A 244 -29.10 20.08 21.35
N PHE A 245 -30.09 20.65 20.67
CA PHE A 245 -30.26 20.45 19.24
C PHE A 245 -30.90 21.68 18.60
N ASN A 246 -30.26 22.22 17.57
CA ASN A 246 -30.80 23.38 16.84
C ASN A 246 -31.69 22.93 15.67
N VAL A 247 -32.94 23.41 15.63
CA VAL A 247 -33.88 23.33 14.50
C VAL A 247 -34.29 24.75 14.10
N GLN A 248 -33.88 25.19 12.91
CA GLN A 248 -34.15 26.53 12.39
C GLN A 248 -35.64 26.75 12.13
N SER A 249 -36.05 28.01 12.01
CA SER A 249 -37.40 28.39 11.60
C SER A 249 -37.79 27.70 10.28
N GLN A 250 -38.93 26.99 10.27
CA GLN A 250 -39.43 26.18 9.14
C GLN A 250 -38.58 24.94 8.76
N GLU A 251 -37.51 24.63 9.49
CA GLU A 251 -36.73 23.40 9.27
C GLU A 251 -37.48 22.16 9.80
N LYS A 252 -37.43 21.06 9.04
CA LYS A 252 -37.68 19.70 9.55
C LYS A 252 -36.34 19.02 9.79
N LYS A 253 -36.07 18.63 11.04
CA LYS A 253 -34.85 17.92 11.45
C LYS A 253 -35.19 16.68 12.26
N THR A 254 -34.47 15.59 12.02
CA THR A 254 -34.57 14.37 12.84
C THR A 254 -33.48 14.40 13.90
N VAL A 255 -33.89 14.25 15.15
CA VAL A 255 -33.03 14.17 16.33
C VAL A 255 -33.09 12.74 16.83
N TYR A 256 -31.95 12.19 17.24
CA TYR A 256 -31.84 10.83 17.73
C TYR A 256 -31.58 10.83 19.23
N TYR A 257 -32.28 9.94 19.92
CA TYR A 257 -32.13 9.68 21.34
C TYR A 257 -31.68 8.24 21.56
N LEU A 258 -30.97 7.98 22.66
CA LEU A 258 -30.37 6.70 23.01
C LEU A 258 -30.72 6.32 24.46
N THR A 259 -30.89 5.02 24.71
CA THR A 259 -30.95 4.46 26.06
C THR A 259 -30.41 3.03 26.08
N GLU A 260 -29.82 2.61 27.20
CA GLU A 260 -29.35 1.24 27.42
C GLU A 260 -30.52 0.36 27.90
N VAL A 261 -30.64 -0.85 27.34
CA VAL A 261 -31.72 -1.78 27.68
C VAL A 261 -31.21 -3.20 27.97
N PRO A 262 -31.85 -3.95 28.87
CA PRO A 262 -31.57 -5.37 29.04
C PRO A 262 -31.72 -6.17 27.74
N SER A 263 -30.75 -7.05 27.47
CA SER A 263 -30.66 -7.80 26.21
C SER A 263 -31.82 -8.76 25.95
N TYR A 264 -32.48 -9.23 27.00
CA TYR A 264 -33.64 -10.14 27.00
C TYR A 264 -34.99 -9.44 26.82
N MET A 265 -35.04 -8.10 26.76
CA MET A 265 -36.30 -7.37 26.66
C MET A 265 -36.99 -7.60 25.29
N LYS A 266 -38.31 -7.83 25.33
CA LYS A 266 -39.16 -7.79 24.13
C LYS A 266 -39.25 -6.36 23.58
N THR A 267 -38.97 -6.20 22.29
CA THR A 267 -38.96 -4.89 21.60
C THR A 267 -40.21 -4.61 20.76
N GLU A 268 -41.24 -5.45 20.88
CA GLU A 268 -42.53 -5.26 20.25
C GLU A 268 -43.30 -4.10 20.91
N HIS A 269 -44.12 -3.40 20.12
CA HIS A 269 -45.09 -2.40 20.59
C HIS A 269 -44.56 -1.30 21.54
N MET A 270 -43.28 -0.94 21.41
CA MET A 270 -42.67 0.13 22.20
C MET A 270 -43.32 1.50 21.93
N ILE A 271 -43.29 2.36 22.96
CA ILE A 271 -43.88 3.70 22.95
C ILE A 271 -42.80 4.72 23.30
N LEU A 272 -42.74 5.80 22.53
CA LEU A 272 -42.00 7.01 22.90
C LEU A 272 -42.92 7.92 23.69
N GLN A 273 -42.52 8.32 24.89
CA GLN A 273 -43.28 9.22 25.76
C GLN A 273 -42.49 10.50 26.03
N PHE A 274 -43.09 11.65 25.74
CA PHE A 274 -42.63 12.96 26.20
C PHE A 274 -43.29 13.27 27.53
N ALA A 275 -42.52 13.80 28.48
CA ALA A 275 -43.02 14.23 29.78
C ALA A 275 -42.31 15.49 30.27
N GLN A 276 -42.97 16.23 31.16
CA GLN A 276 -42.45 17.42 31.82
C GLN A 276 -42.40 17.19 33.33
N GLU A 277 -41.34 17.62 33.99
CA GLU A 277 -41.24 17.57 35.45
C GLU A 277 -41.91 18.80 36.08
N ASP A 278 -42.72 18.58 37.13
CA ASP A 278 -43.22 19.65 38.00
C ASP A 278 -42.36 19.64 39.27
N GLU A 279 -41.31 20.46 39.30
CA GLU A 279 -40.29 20.49 40.35
C GLU A 279 -40.87 20.77 41.75
N THR A 280 -41.95 21.54 41.82
CA THR A 280 -42.62 21.88 43.09
C THR A 280 -43.41 20.70 43.64
N LEU A 281 -44.05 19.91 42.77
CA LEU A 281 -44.78 18.71 43.15
C LEU A 281 -43.91 17.43 43.19
N LYS A 282 -42.70 17.48 42.61
CA LYS A 282 -41.77 16.34 42.44
C LYS A 282 -42.43 15.15 41.72
N ILE A 283 -43.19 15.44 40.67
CA ILE A 283 -43.87 14.44 39.82
C ILE A 283 -43.56 14.66 38.35
N ILE A 284 -43.61 13.57 37.57
CA ILE A 284 -43.47 13.61 36.12
C ILE A 284 -44.86 13.62 35.49
N LEU A 285 -45.14 14.65 34.70
CA LEU A 285 -46.40 14.85 33.99
C LEU A 285 -46.25 14.41 32.53
N PRO A 286 -47.09 13.50 32.01
CA PRO A 286 -47.02 13.11 30.61
C PRO A 286 -47.44 14.27 29.70
N VAL A 287 -46.80 14.42 28.54
CA VAL A 287 -47.16 15.43 27.54
C VAL A 287 -47.86 14.76 26.36
N LYS A 288 -47.16 13.84 25.67
CA LYS A 288 -47.74 12.95 24.66
C LYS A 288 -46.94 11.66 24.50
N SER A 289 -47.67 10.62 24.11
CA SER A 289 -47.13 9.30 23.76
C SER A 289 -47.30 9.01 22.27
N PHE A 290 -46.30 8.38 21.64
CA PHE A 290 -46.28 7.99 20.23
C PHE A 290 -45.97 6.50 20.09
N LYS A 291 -46.72 5.77 19.25
CA LYS A 291 -46.42 4.38 18.91
C LYS A 291 -45.20 4.34 18.00
N LEU A 292 -44.15 3.63 18.41
CA LEU A 292 -42.94 3.49 17.61
C LEU A 292 -43.12 2.47 16.47
N PRO A 293 -42.37 2.60 15.36
CA PRO A 293 -42.23 1.53 14.38
C PRO A 293 -41.64 0.26 14.98
N THR A 294 -41.77 -0.87 14.27
CA THR A 294 -41.03 -2.09 14.57
C THR A 294 -39.52 -1.82 14.65
N VAL A 295 -38.85 -2.43 15.64
CA VAL A 295 -37.38 -2.39 15.73
C VAL A 295 -36.75 -2.86 14.43
N THR A 296 -35.82 -2.07 13.91
CA THR A 296 -34.80 -2.55 12.98
C THR A 296 -33.49 -2.79 13.73
N THR A 297 -32.80 -3.89 13.44
CA THR A 297 -31.43 -4.11 13.91
C THR A 297 -30.48 -3.41 12.96
N SER A 298 -29.68 -2.46 13.46
CA SER A 298 -28.62 -1.86 12.65
C SER A 298 -27.49 -2.87 12.47
N ASP A 299 -27.25 -3.26 11.23
CA ASP A 299 -26.06 -4.04 10.88
C ASP A 299 -24.94 -3.09 10.38
N PHE A 300 -23.83 -3.13 11.10
CA PHE A 300 -22.62 -2.39 10.76
C PHE A 300 -21.72 -3.19 9.82
N ALA A 301 -21.95 -4.50 9.68
CA ALA A 301 -21.18 -5.36 8.80
C ALA A 301 -21.25 -4.88 7.35
N VAL A 302 -20.12 -5.00 6.67
CA VAL A 302 -19.97 -4.79 5.24
C VAL A 302 -19.37 -6.08 4.68
N ALA A 303 -20.12 -6.71 3.78
CA ALA A 303 -19.69 -7.94 3.12
C ALA A 303 -18.38 -7.75 2.34
N ASN A 304 -17.70 -8.86 2.04
CA ASN A 304 -16.39 -8.87 1.40
C ASN A 304 -16.38 -7.99 0.15
N TYR A 305 -15.49 -7.01 0.12
CA TYR A 305 -15.31 -6.03 -0.97
C TYR A 305 -16.56 -5.18 -1.33
N ALA A 306 -17.62 -5.17 -0.52
CA ALA A 306 -18.82 -4.38 -0.79
C ALA A 306 -18.60 -2.88 -0.51
N VAL A 307 -19.28 -2.03 -1.28
CA VAL A 307 -19.26 -0.57 -1.09
C VAL A 307 -20.33 -0.17 -0.06
N LYS A 308 -19.92 0.47 1.03
CA LYS A 308 -20.79 1.10 2.03
C LYS A 308 -20.85 2.61 1.78
N LYS A 309 -22.06 3.14 1.62
CA LYS A 309 -22.31 4.59 1.60
C LYS A 309 -22.55 5.08 3.03
N ILE A 310 -21.87 6.16 3.40
CA ILE A 310 -22.02 6.84 4.69
C ILE A 310 -22.25 8.34 4.45
N THR A 311 -22.77 9.06 5.45
CA THR A 311 -23.05 10.50 5.35
C THR A 311 -22.29 11.25 6.44
N ILE A 312 -21.42 12.19 6.02
CA ILE A 312 -20.60 13.03 6.90
C ILE A 312 -20.94 14.49 6.58
N LYS A 313 -21.42 15.26 7.57
CA LYS A 313 -21.83 16.67 7.40
C LYS A 313 -22.75 16.89 6.19
N ASN A 314 -23.76 16.03 6.03
CA ASN A 314 -24.69 15.95 4.88
C ASN A 314 -24.05 15.65 3.51
N ASN A 315 -22.77 15.29 3.46
CA ASN A 315 -22.10 14.85 2.24
C ASN A 315 -21.97 13.31 2.20
N THR A 316 -22.14 12.69 1.03
CA THR A 316 -22.10 11.22 0.90
C THR A 316 -20.71 10.73 0.52
N ILE A 317 -20.14 9.81 1.31
CA ILE A 317 -18.88 9.13 1.01
C ILE A 317 -19.16 7.66 0.71
N GLU A 318 -18.60 7.16 -0.38
CA GLU A 318 -18.46 5.72 -0.66
C GLU A 318 -17.19 5.19 -0.01
N THR A 319 -17.31 4.06 0.67
CA THR A 319 -16.20 3.40 1.37
C THR A 319 -16.19 1.91 1.09
N GLN A 320 -15.00 1.33 0.97
CA GLN A 320 -14.83 -0.06 0.55
C GLN A 320 -13.46 -0.57 1.00
N LEU A 321 -13.41 -1.71 1.68
CA LEU A 321 -12.18 -2.50 1.72
C LEU A 321 -12.00 -3.13 0.33
N LYS A 322 -11.07 -2.61 -0.48
CA LYS A 322 -10.91 -2.95 -1.90
C LYS A 322 -10.06 -4.21 -2.11
N SER A 323 -9.05 -4.41 -1.26
CA SER A 323 -8.26 -5.64 -1.22
C SER A 323 -7.75 -5.91 0.19
N ALA A 324 -7.43 -7.18 0.45
CA ALA A 324 -6.77 -7.65 1.67
C ALA A 324 -5.83 -8.80 1.29
N SER A 325 -4.64 -8.82 1.88
CA SER A 325 -3.70 -9.95 1.78
C SER A 325 -2.91 -10.14 3.07
N VAL A 326 -2.50 -11.38 3.35
CA VAL A 326 -1.76 -11.74 4.56
C VAL A 326 -0.51 -12.58 4.23
N SER A 327 0.59 -12.28 4.93
CA SER A 327 1.78 -13.13 4.99
C SER A 327 2.16 -13.40 6.45
N SER A 328 2.73 -14.55 6.77
CA SER A 328 3.21 -14.89 8.12
C SER A 328 4.68 -14.53 8.31
N GLU A 329 5.03 -13.87 9.41
CA GLU A 329 6.41 -13.53 9.81
C GLU A 329 6.50 -13.52 11.34
N ASN A 330 7.48 -14.24 11.91
CA ASN A 330 7.79 -14.24 13.36
C ASN A 330 6.55 -14.42 14.27
N ASN A 331 5.80 -15.50 14.03
CA ASN A 331 4.52 -15.84 14.69
C ASN A 331 3.39 -14.78 14.56
N SER A 332 3.51 -13.83 13.63
CA SER A 332 2.54 -12.77 13.37
C SER A 332 2.07 -12.78 11.91
N ALA A 333 0.75 -12.70 11.71
CA ALA A 333 0.13 -12.38 10.44
C ALA A 333 0.30 -10.88 10.12
N LYS A 334 1.04 -10.61 9.05
CA LYS A 334 1.26 -9.28 8.47
C LYS A 334 0.17 -9.01 7.44
N TRP A 335 -0.87 -8.29 7.86
CA TRP A 335 -1.99 -7.93 7.01
C TRP A 335 -1.71 -6.63 6.25
N ASN A 336 -1.98 -6.67 4.95
CA ASN A 336 -1.96 -5.54 4.05
C ASN A 336 -3.38 -5.32 3.52
N LEU A 337 -3.97 -4.16 3.81
CA LEU A 337 -5.35 -3.83 3.45
C LEU A 337 -5.35 -2.58 2.57
N GLN A 338 -6.17 -2.54 1.53
CA GLN A 338 -6.38 -1.33 0.73
C GLN A 338 -7.80 -0.81 0.95
N PHE A 339 -7.92 0.34 1.59
CA PHE A 339 -9.20 1.00 1.86
C PHE A 339 -9.44 2.12 0.86
N ARG A 340 -10.57 2.06 0.15
CA ARG A 340 -11.01 3.05 -0.83
C ARG A 340 -12.00 4.00 -0.20
N LEU A 341 -11.76 5.29 -0.38
CA LEU A 341 -12.68 6.38 -0.05
C LEU A 341 -13.02 7.13 -1.35
N LYS A 342 -14.29 7.46 -1.56
CA LYS A 342 -14.71 8.35 -2.65
C LYS A 342 -15.78 9.33 -2.19
N ASN A 343 -15.59 10.61 -2.45
CA ASN A 343 -16.61 11.63 -2.21
C ASN A 343 -17.64 11.61 -3.35
N PHE A 344 -18.87 11.21 -3.04
CA PHE A 344 -19.96 11.10 -4.02
C PHE A 344 -20.89 12.33 -4.03
N GLY A 345 -20.69 13.31 -3.15
CA GLY A 345 -21.46 14.55 -3.18
C GLY A 345 -20.70 15.75 -3.75
N ASN A 346 -21.35 16.90 -3.68
CA ASN A 346 -21.04 18.09 -4.49
C ASN A 346 -20.15 19.14 -3.81
N LYS A 347 -19.61 18.84 -2.62
CA LYS A 347 -18.71 19.74 -1.87
C LYS A 347 -17.46 19.00 -1.43
N ALA A 348 -16.35 19.73 -1.26
CA ALA A 348 -15.18 19.18 -0.60
C ALA A 348 -15.52 18.87 0.88
N ILE A 349 -14.94 17.79 1.42
CA ILE A 349 -15.21 17.36 2.79
C ILE A 349 -13.92 16.82 3.43
N THR A 350 -13.59 17.36 4.59
CA THR A 350 -12.55 16.81 5.48
C THR A 350 -13.20 15.78 6.39
N LEU A 351 -12.65 14.57 6.38
CA LEU A 351 -13.07 13.48 7.25
C LEU A 351 -12.65 13.80 8.70
N PRO A 352 -13.50 13.50 9.71
CA PRO A 352 -13.07 13.35 11.09
C PRO A 352 -11.83 12.45 11.22
N ALA A 353 -11.09 12.62 12.32
CA ALA A 353 -10.00 11.73 12.72
C ALA A 353 -10.56 10.37 13.19
N TYR A 354 -11.06 9.58 12.25
CA TYR A 354 -11.61 8.26 12.50
C TYR A 354 -10.53 7.27 12.91
N GLU A 355 -10.88 6.38 13.82
CA GLU A 355 -10.03 5.27 14.25
C GLU A 355 -10.33 4.02 13.42
N LEU A 356 -9.28 3.24 13.13
CA LEU A 356 -9.38 1.91 12.55
C LEU A 356 -8.77 0.87 13.49
N THR A 357 -9.50 -0.22 13.72
CA THR A 357 -9.01 -1.38 14.48
C THR A 357 -9.40 -2.66 13.76
N VAL A 358 -8.54 -3.67 13.80
CA VAL A 358 -8.90 -5.04 13.41
C VAL A 358 -9.50 -5.73 14.62
N LYS A 359 -10.77 -6.13 14.54
CA LYS A 359 -11.45 -6.94 15.53
C LYS A 359 -11.28 -8.42 15.18
N ALA A 360 -10.87 -9.20 16.17
CA ALA A 360 -10.81 -10.66 16.10
C ALA A 360 -12.10 -11.27 16.68
N ALA A 361 -12.46 -12.48 16.26
CA ALA A 361 -13.68 -13.16 16.72
C ALA A 361 -13.63 -13.51 18.23
N GLU A 362 -12.41 -13.61 18.76
CA GLU A 362 -12.05 -13.84 20.15
C GLU A 362 -12.24 -12.59 21.05
N GLY A 363 -12.57 -11.43 20.45
CA GLY A 363 -12.81 -10.16 21.16
C GLY A 363 -11.61 -9.20 21.20
N PHE A 364 -10.42 -9.64 20.78
CA PHE A 364 -9.24 -8.78 20.70
C PHE A 364 -9.40 -7.66 19.67
N SER A 365 -8.74 -6.53 19.95
CA SER A 365 -8.73 -5.33 19.12
C SER A 365 -7.30 -4.96 18.79
N ILE A 366 -6.87 -5.23 17.56
CA ILE A 366 -5.52 -4.97 17.07
C ILE A 366 -5.50 -3.55 16.45
N PRO A 367 -4.55 -2.68 16.81
CA PRO A 367 -4.41 -1.37 16.18
C PRO A 367 -4.00 -1.50 14.71
N VAL A 368 -4.49 -0.57 13.88
CA VAL A 368 -4.12 -0.41 12.48
C VAL A 368 -3.28 0.85 12.34
N ASP A 369 -2.22 0.83 11.53
CA ASP A 369 -1.57 2.10 11.17
C ASP A 369 -2.51 2.89 10.24
N SER A 370 -3.17 3.90 10.80
CA SER A 370 -4.16 4.75 10.15
C SER A 370 -3.70 6.20 9.96
N LYS A 371 -2.38 6.50 10.02
CA LYS A 371 -1.86 7.87 9.84
C LYS A 371 -2.35 8.51 8.54
N ALA A 372 -2.36 7.76 7.45
CA ALA A 372 -2.82 8.19 6.13
C ALA A 372 -4.33 8.57 6.05
N LEU A 373 -5.11 8.33 7.11
CA LEU A 373 -6.51 8.79 7.29
C LEU A 373 -6.63 10.13 8.04
N ALA A 374 -5.59 10.58 8.75
CA ALA A 374 -5.61 11.85 9.46
C ALA A 374 -5.81 13.01 8.47
N ASN A 375 -6.73 13.92 8.79
CA ASN A 375 -7.01 15.14 8.04
C ASN A 375 -7.34 14.95 6.54
N VAL A 376 -7.75 13.74 6.11
CA VAL A 376 -8.07 13.46 4.71
C VAL A 376 -9.22 14.34 4.23
N THR A 377 -8.93 15.20 3.26
CA THR A 377 -9.91 16.02 2.56
C THR A 377 -10.12 15.47 1.16
N LEU A 378 -11.38 15.29 0.77
CA LEU A 378 -11.78 14.78 -0.55
C LEU A 378 -12.62 15.84 -1.27
N LYS A 379 -12.19 16.27 -2.46
CA LYS A 379 -12.96 17.11 -3.40
C LYS A 379 -14.14 16.32 -3.98
N PRO A 380 -15.14 16.98 -4.59
CA PRO A 380 -16.23 16.29 -5.26
C PRO A 380 -15.71 15.25 -6.28
N LEU A 381 -16.29 14.04 -6.26
CA LEU A 381 -15.89 12.89 -7.09
C LEU A 381 -14.47 12.35 -6.89
N GLU A 382 -13.65 12.95 -6.02
CA GLU A 382 -12.30 12.48 -5.72
C GLU A 382 -12.32 11.11 -5.03
N GLU A 383 -11.41 10.24 -5.48
CA GLU A 383 -11.19 8.89 -4.96
C GLU A 383 -9.76 8.79 -4.41
N LYS A 384 -9.63 8.32 -3.16
CA LYS A 384 -8.35 8.08 -2.50
C LYS A 384 -8.24 6.61 -2.09
N LEU A 385 -7.14 5.98 -2.47
CA LEU A 385 -6.76 4.64 -2.00
C LEU A 385 -5.78 4.81 -0.83
N ILE A 386 -6.09 4.18 0.29
CA ILE A 386 -5.29 4.21 1.51
C ILE A 386 -4.83 2.78 1.80
N ASN A 387 -3.51 2.58 1.81
CA ASN A 387 -2.91 1.33 2.23
C ASN A 387 -2.79 1.35 3.76
N LEU A 388 -3.26 0.29 4.40
CA LEU A 388 -3.26 0.11 5.85
C LEU A 388 -2.50 -1.18 6.19
N SER A 389 -1.87 -1.21 7.35
CA SER A 389 -1.17 -2.40 7.85
C SER A 389 -1.63 -2.77 9.26
N ALA A 390 -1.66 -4.08 9.54
CA ALA A 390 -1.97 -4.61 10.87
C ALA A 390 -1.11 -5.84 11.17
N ASN A 391 -0.59 -5.91 12.40
CA ASN A 391 0.19 -7.03 12.91
C ASN A 391 -0.70 -7.87 13.85
N VAL A 392 -1.24 -8.97 13.35
CA VAL A 392 -2.17 -9.83 14.11
C VAL A 392 -1.39 -11.07 14.61
N PRO A 393 -1.53 -11.50 15.88
CA PRO A 393 -0.98 -12.79 16.33
C PRO A 393 -1.57 -13.96 15.54
N LEU A 394 -0.77 -14.96 15.14
CA LEU A 394 -1.24 -16.10 14.33
C LEU A 394 -2.24 -17.00 15.06
N GLU A 395 -2.24 -17.01 16.39
CA GLU A 395 -3.16 -17.76 17.25
C GLU A 395 -4.63 -17.34 17.11
N LEU A 396 -4.89 -16.12 16.64
CA LEU A 396 -6.25 -15.61 16.42
C LEU A 396 -6.84 -16.10 15.09
N ASN A 397 -8.18 -16.17 14.99
CA ASN A 397 -8.86 -16.63 13.78
C ASN A 397 -8.74 -15.62 12.62
N GLN A 398 -7.68 -15.78 11.84
CA GLN A 398 -7.37 -14.98 10.65
C GLN A 398 -8.50 -14.96 9.60
N GLY A 399 -9.37 -15.98 9.59
CA GLY A 399 -10.51 -16.09 8.66
C GLY A 399 -11.76 -15.30 9.07
N LYS A 400 -11.80 -14.72 10.28
CA LYS A 400 -12.96 -14.01 10.83
C LYS A 400 -12.67 -12.57 11.27
N LEU A 401 -11.55 -12.00 10.81
CA LEU A 401 -11.16 -10.64 11.16
C LEU A 401 -12.09 -9.60 10.50
N GLN A 402 -12.34 -8.50 11.20
CA GLN A 402 -13.13 -7.37 10.70
C GLN A 402 -12.39 -6.05 10.91
N LEU A 403 -12.32 -5.21 9.88
CA LEU A 403 -11.83 -3.84 9.97
C LEU A 403 -12.96 -2.96 10.51
N GLN A 404 -12.93 -2.66 11.81
CA GLN A 404 -13.85 -1.75 12.45
C GLN A 404 -13.42 -0.30 12.21
N TRP A 405 -14.37 0.52 11.78
CA TRP A 405 -14.21 1.95 11.55
C TRP A 405 -15.12 2.75 12.48
N THR A 406 -14.53 3.56 13.35
CA THR A 406 -15.22 4.27 14.44
C THR A 406 -14.90 5.76 14.42
N GLU A 407 -15.89 6.61 14.72
CA GLU A 407 -15.64 8.00 15.11
C GLU A 407 -14.68 8.04 16.32
N PRO A 408 -13.89 9.11 16.50
CA PRO A 408 -13.07 9.26 17.69
C PRO A 408 -13.93 9.25 18.95
N ALA A 409 -13.39 8.72 20.05
CA ALA A 409 -14.04 8.77 21.35
C ALA A 409 -14.27 10.21 21.79
N VAL A 410 -15.42 10.46 22.41
CA VAL A 410 -15.77 11.73 23.06
C VAL A 410 -16.36 11.39 24.43
N ASP A 411 -15.96 12.12 25.46
CA ASP A 411 -16.46 11.91 26.81
C ASP A 411 -18.00 11.97 26.86
N ASP A 412 -18.59 11.11 27.67
CA ASP A 412 -20.04 10.88 27.80
C ASP A 412 -20.81 10.49 26.52
N LYS A 413 -20.14 10.32 25.36
CA LYS A 413 -20.75 9.82 24.12
C LYS A 413 -20.51 8.32 23.93
N VAL A 414 -21.59 7.53 23.81
CA VAL A 414 -21.49 6.14 23.34
C VAL A 414 -21.17 6.13 21.85
N VAL A 415 -19.95 5.76 21.49
CA VAL A 415 -19.53 5.64 20.09
C VAL A 415 -19.92 4.28 19.51
N PHE A 416 -20.61 4.31 18.37
CA PHE A 416 -20.91 3.13 17.55
C PHE A 416 -19.97 3.09 16.32
N PRO A 417 -19.66 1.90 15.79
CA PRO A 417 -18.91 1.80 14.55
C PRO A 417 -19.71 2.38 13.38
N THR A 418 -19.05 3.19 12.55
CA THR A 418 -19.57 3.67 11.27
C THR A 418 -19.75 2.51 10.29
N ALA A 419 -18.81 1.56 10.31
CA ALA A 419 -18.83 0.32 9.55
C ALA A 419 -17.89 -0.74 10.15
N GLN A 420 -18.14 -2.01 9.84
CA GLN A 420 -17.27 -3.14 10.14
C GLN A 420 -17.08 -3.95 8.85
N PHE A 421 -15.95 -3.77 8.16
CA PHE A 421 -15.68 -4.48 6.90
C PHE A 421 -15.10 -5.86 7.19
N ASN A 422 -15.72 -6.92 6.68
CA ASN A 422 -15.11 -8.25 6.74
C ASN A 422 -13.77 -8.23 6.01
N ILE A 423 -12.71 -8.73 6.66
CA ILE A 423 -11.39 -8.87 6.05
C ILE A 423 -11.32 -10.30 5.47
N PRO A 424 -11.41 -10.47 4.14
CA PRO A 424 -11.29 -11.79 3.53
C PRO A 424 -9.87 -12.33 3.67
N TYR A 425 -9.75 -13.57 4.11
CA TYR A 425 -8.48 -14.28 4.17
C TYR A 425 -7.99 -14.64 2.77
N SER A 426 -6.91 -13.98 2.35
CA SER A 426 -6.21 -14.23 1.10
C SER A 426 -4.72 -14.22 1.39
N LEU A 427 -4.07 -15.38 1.26
CA LEU A 427 -2.61 -15.46 1.38
C LEU A 427 -1.95 -14.62 0.27
N GLU A 428 -0.84 -13.96 0.60
CA GLU A 428 -0.06 -13.21 -0.39
C GLU A 428 0.62 -14.21 -1.36
N ASN A 429 0.04 -14.35 -2.56
CA ASN A 429 0.47 -15.31 -3.57
C ASN A 429 1.98 -15.25 -3.87
N ASN A 430 2.58 -16.42 -4.11
CA ASN A 430 3.93 -16.50 -4.67
C ASN A 430 3.91 -16.02 -6.14
N ASN A 431 4.81 -15.10 -6.43
CA ASN A 431 5.02 -14.51 -7.74
C ASN A 431 5.99 -15.40 -8.49
N LEU A 432 5.45 -16.34 -9.26
CA LEU A 432 6.17 -17.19 -10.18
C LEU A 432 6.88 -16.37 -11.27
N MET A 433 8.09 -16.79 -11.61
CA MET A 433 8.93 -16.17 -12.65
C MET A 433 8.22 -16.21 -14.02
N GLY A 434 8.37 -15.14 -14.81
CA GLY A 434 7.79 -15.01 -16.15
C GLY A 434 6.32 -14.58 -16.20
N GLN A 435 5.55 -14.68 -15.10
CA GLN A 435 4.14 -14.27 -15.06
C GLN A 435 3.95 -12.79 -14.71
N GLU A 436 2.84 -12.21 -15.17
CA GLU A 436 2.48 -10.81 -14.91
C GLU A 436 1.42 -10.68 -13.80
N TYR A 437 1.62 -9.74 -12.88
CA TYR A 437 0.78 -9.49 -11.71
C TYR A 437 0.22 -8.08 -11.71
N ARG A 438 -1.07 -7.93 -11.38
CA ARG A 438 -1.74 -6.62 -11.30
C ARG A 438 -1.44 -5.93 -9.97
N VAL A 439 -0.97 -4.69 -10.04
CA VAL A 439 -0.74 -3.81 -8.90
C VAL A 439 -1.51 -2.51 -9.11
N GLU A 440 -2.31 -2.10 -8.13
CA GLU A 440 -3.00 -0.81 -8.12
C GLU A 440 -2.68 -0.09 -6.81
N ASN A 441 -2.12 1.11 -6.93
CA ASN A 441 -1.67 1.93 -5.81
C ASN A 441 -1.97 3.42 -6.09
N ARG A 442 -1.50 4.34 -5.24
CA ARG A 442 -1.76 5.79 -5.38
C ARG A 442 -1.18 6.42 -6.65
N HIS A 443 -0.21 5.79 -7.30
CA HIS A 443 0.46 6.29 -8.51
C HIS A 443 -0.25 5.83 -9.79
N GLY A 444 -0.96 4.70 -9.76
CA GLY A 444 -1.67 4.19 -10.93
C GLY A 444 -1.93 2.68 -10.89
N LYS A 445 -2.12 2.13 -12.09
CA LYS A 445 -2.35 0.71 -12.34
C LYS A 445 -1.20 0.16 -13.17
N PHE A 446 -0.59 -0.91 -12.68
CA PHE A 446 0.61 -1.52 -13.27
C PHE A 446 0.42 -3.03 -13.45
N MET A 447 1.05 -3.57 -14.49
CA MET A 447 1.42 -4.99 -14.54
C MET A 447 2.89 -5.09 -14.14
N VAL A 448 3.21 -5.98 -13.20
CA VAL A 448 4.58 -6.24 -12.74
C VAL A 448 4.95 -7.67 -13.07
N LYS A 449 6.15 -7.89 -13.60
CA LYS A 449 6.66 -9.23 -13.97
C LYS A 449 8.06 -9.44 -13.38
N LEU A 450 8.26 -10.58 -12.71
CA LEU A 450 9.59 -11.07 -12.36
C LEU A 450 10.20 -11.73 -13.60
N ASN A 451 11.19 -11.11 -14.22
CA ASN A 451 11.83 -11.64 -15.43
C ASN A 451 12.88 -12.69 -15.11
N SER A 452 13.78 -12.40 -14.17
CA SER A 452 14.86 -13.30 -13.77
C SER A 452 15.24 -13.13 -12.30
N TYR A 453 15.81 -14.20 -11.75
CA TYR A 453 16.53 -14.24 -10.48
C TYR A 453 17.91 -14.84 -10.76
N GLN A 454 18.96 -14.14 -10.33
CA GLN A 454 20.34 -14.62 -10.39
C GLN A 454 20.98 -14.50 -9.01
N ARG A 455 21.79 -15.48 -8.64
CA ARG A 455 22.67 -15.45 -7.46
C ARG A 455 24.10 -15.58 -7.98
N LEU A 456 24.89 -14.54 -7.76
CA LEU A 456 26.19 -14.30 -8.38
C LEU A 456 27.24 -14.04 -7.29
N PRO A 457 28.50 -14.47 -7.46
CA PRO A 457 29.55 -14.19 -6.48
C PRO A 457 29.79 -12.69 -6.33
N TRP A 458 29.99 -12.22 -5.10
CA TRP A 458 30.44 -10.84 -4.84
C TRP A 458 31.34 -10.77 -3.60
N ASP A 459 32.64 -10.51 -3.83
CA ASP A 459 33.68 -10.43 -2.80
C ASP A 459 33.71 -11.68 -1.88
N ASP A 460 33.32 -11.54 -0.61
CA ASP A 460 33.28 -12.58 0.42
C ASP A 460 31.88 -13.19 0.63
N GLY A 461 30.93 -12.89 -0.26
CA GLY A 461 29.57 -13.41 -0.25
C GLY A 461 28.99 -13.56 -1.66
N ASP A 462 27.66 -13.55 -1.75
CA ASP A 462 26.94 -13.47 -3.01
C ASP A 462 26.11 -12.18 -3.09
N GLN A 463 25.84 -11.73 -4.32
CA GLN A 463 24.74 -10.82 -4.60
C GLN A 463 23.55 -11.60 -5.20
N ILE A 464 22.35 -11.24 -4.74
CA ILE A 464 21.08 -11.60 -5.37
C ILE A 464 20.74 -10.47 -6.33
N VAL A 465 20.48 -10.79 -7.59
CA VAL A 465 20.02 -9.85 -8.62
C VAL A 465 18.67 -10.32 -9.13
N THR A 466 17.66 -9.45 -9.07
CA THR A 466 16.32 -9.74 -9.62
C THR A 466 15.91 -8.66 -10.60
N LYS A 467 15.48 -9.07 -11.80
CA LYS A 467 15.03 -8.17 -12.86
C LYS A 467 13.50 -8.10 -12.86
N LEU A 468 12.95 -6.90 -12.69
CA LEU A 468 11.52 -6.64 -12.66
C LEU A 468 11.11 -5.74 -13.83
N SER A 469 10.08 -6.12 -14.59
CA SER A 469 9.40 -5.20 -15.51
C SER A 469 8.17 -4.60 -14.85
N ILE A 470 7.96 -3.29 -15.03
CA ILE A 470 6.79 -2.55 -14.58
C ILE A 470 6.15 -1.88 -15.81
N ARG A 471 4.98 -2.37 -16.24
CA ARG A 471 4.19 -1.82 -17.35
C ARG A 471 3.03 -0.99 -16.82
N ASN A 472 2.90 0.26 -17.29
CA ASN A 472 1.74 1.09 -16.98
C ASN A 472 0.52 0.59 -17.78
N ILE A 473 -0.57 0.24 -17.10
CA ILE A 473 -1.86 -0.15 -17.73
C ILE A 473 -2.98 0.86 -17.44
N GLY A 474 -2.62 2.06 -16.99
CA GLY A 474 -3.49 3.23 -16.98
C GLY A 474 -3.65 3.86 -18.37
N LEU A 475 -4.55 4.84 -18.46
CA LEU A 475 -4.82 5.61 -19.69
C LEU A 475 -3.96 6.89 -19.80
N THR A 476 -3.14 7.18 -18.80
CA THR A 476 -2.29 8.37 -18.68
C THR A 476 -0.87 7.96 -18.33
N SER A 477 0.12 8.75 -18.74
CA SER A 477 1.51 8.57 -18.31
C SER A 477 1.62 8.71 -16.79
N VAL A 478 2.51 7.93 -16.17
CA VAL A 478 2.73 7.92 -14.72
C VAL A 478 4.22 8.13 -14.43
N GLN A 479 4.51 9.14 -13.61
CA GLN A 479 5.83 9.34 -13.03
C GLN A 479 6.07 8.30 -11.94
N LEU A 480 7.14 7.51 -12.05
CA LEU A 480 7.59 6.66 -10.94
C LEU A 480 8.13 7.54 -9.79
N PRO A 481 7.76 7.24 -8.53
CA PRO A 481 8.39 7.87 -7.38
C PRO A 481 9.83 7.38 -7.20
N VAL A 482 10.58 8.04 -6.30
CA VAL A 482 11.86 7.51 -5.82
C VAL A 482 11.58 6.29 -4.96
N LEU A 483 12.01 5.12 -5.44
CA LEU A 483 11.78 3.84 -4.79
C LEU A 483 12.98 3.39 -3.96
N LYS A 484 12.70 2.81 -2.79
CA LYS A 484 13.65 2.04 -1.98
C LYS A 484 13.20 0.59 -1.92
N ALA A 485 14.13 -0.36 -2.01
CA ALA A 485 13.85 -1.77 -1.84
C ALA A 485 14.03 -2.22 -0.38
N ILE A 486 13.08 -3.00 0.11
CA ILE A 486 13.22 -3.90 1.26
C ILE A 486 13.30 -5.32 0.68
N VAL A 487 14.35 -6.05 1.03
CA VAL A 487 14.62 -7.41 0.53
C VAL A 487 14.80 -8.33 1.72
N LYS A 488 14.00 -9.38 1.80
CA LYS A 488 14.11 -10.42 2.84
C LYS A 488 14.27 -11.79 2.19
N ALA A 489 15.24 -12.55 2.67
CA ALA A 489 15.40 -13.96 2.35
C ALA A 489 14.92 -14.77 3.56
N GLU A 490 13.71 -15.31 3.46
CA GLU A 490 12.95 -15.87 4.59
C GLU A 490 12.93 -14.92 5.82
N THR A 491 13.56 -15.29 6.94
CA THR A 491 13.65 -14.47 8.15
C THR A 491 14.81 -13.46 8.13
N SER A 492 15.75 -13.58 7.19
CA SER A 492 16.91 -12.69 7.09
C SER A 492 16.55 -11.41 6.34
N ASP A 493 16.76 -10.26 6.97
CA ASP A 493 16.59 -8.95 6.34
C ASP A 493 17.89 -8.49 5.67
N LEU A 494 17.85 -8.34 4.35
CA LEU A 494 18.99 -7.94 3.51
C LEU A 494 18.90 -6.46 3.08
N SER A 495 17.87 -5.73 3.55
CA SER A 495 17.51 -4.37 3.08
C SER A 495 18.57 -3.31 3.35
N SER A 496 19.51 -3.55 4.28
CA SER A 496 20.67 -2.67 4.52
C SER A 496 21.65 -2.64 3.36
N THR A 497 21.67 -3.69 2.53
CA THR A 497 22.53 -3.83 1.34
C THR A 497 21.75 -3.71 0.03
N ALA A 498 20.44 -3.45 0.11
CA ALA A 498 19.56 -3.45 -1.04
C ALA A 498 19.67 -2.14 -1.84
N GLN A 499 19.89 -2.26 -3.15
CA GLN A 499 19.83 -1.14 -4.09
C GLN A 499 18.90 -1.46 -5.27
N ILE A 500 18.24 -0.42 -5.78
CA ILE A 500 17.48 -0.48 -7.05
C ILE A 500 18.36 0.17 -8.11
N VAL A 501 18.63 -0.56 -9.19
CA VAL A 501 19.35 -0.05 -10.35
C VAL A 501 18.40 0.15 -11.53
N THR A 502 18.48 1.31 -12.17
CA THR A 502 17.75 1.63 -13.40
C THR A 502 18.74 1.93 -14.53
N THR A 503 18.62 1.23 -15.66
CA THR A 503 19.46 1.46 -16.86
C THR A 503 18.92 2.59 -17.75
N ASN A 504 17.69 3.05 -17.52
CA ASN A 504 17.08 4.18 -18.21
C ASN A 504 16.87 5.36 -17.24
N ALA A 505 17.24 6.57 -17.64
CA ALA A 505 17.01 7.80 -16.87
C ALA A 505 15.57 8.34 -16.99
N GLN A 506 14.77 7.81 -17.94
CA GLN A 506 13.36 8.16 -18.08
C GLN A 506 12.54 7.60 -16.90
N THR A 507 12.00 8.51 -16.09
CA THR A 507 11.23 8.20 -14.89
C THR A 507 9.71 8.29 -15.08
N SER A 508 9.25 8.66 -16.28
CA SER A 508 7.84 8.68 -16.68
C SER A 508 7.53 7.50 -17.61
N ILE A 509 6.46 6.77 -17.32
CA ILE A 509 5.99 5.61 -18.09
C ILE A 509 4.66 5.95 -18.76
N ALA A 510 4.64 6.04 -20.09
CA ALA A 510 3.44 6.25 -20.91
C ALA A 510 2.46 5.06 -20.84
N PRO A 511 1.20 5.23 -21.29
CA PRO A 511 0.24 4.12 -21.35
C PRO A 511 0.78 2.93 -22.14
N ASN A 512 0.72 1.73 -21.56
CA ASN A 512 1.27 0.48 -22.09
C ASN A 512 2.81 0.42 -22.25
N GLU A 513 3.56 1.48 -21.90
CA GLU A 513 5.01 1.46 -21.84
C GLU A 513 5.48 0.63 -20.63
N THR A 514 6.65 -0.01 -20.78
CA THR A 514 7.27 -0.87 -19.75
C THR A 514 8.65 -0.33 -19.42
N THR A 515 8.95 -0.18 -18.13
CA THR A 515 10.32 0.05 -17.66
C THR A 515 10.88 -1.19 -16.96
N GLU A 516 12.19 -1.32 -16.91
CA GLU A 516 12.90 -2.40 -16.25
C GLU A 516 13.73 -1.85 -15.08
N ILE A 517 13.63 -2.52 -13.93
CA ILE A 517 14.44 -2.21 -12.75
C ILE A 517 15.12 -3.49 -12.25
N TYR A 518 16.31 -3.35 -11.69
CA TYR A 518 17.05 -4.43 -11.06
C TYR A 518 17.07 -4.19 -9.56
N VAL A 519 16.66 -5.17 -8.76
CA VAL A 519 16.78 -5.12 -7.30
C VAL A 519 17.92 -6.04 -6.91
N ILE A 520 18.95 -5.46 -6.29
CA ILE A 520 20.18 -6.14 -5.88
C ILE A 520 20.27 -6.11 -4.36
N ALA A 521 20.66 -7.22 -3.73
CA ALA A 521 20.99 -7.28 -2.30
C ALA A 521 22.11 -8.29 -2.04
N ARG A 522 22.93 -8.09 -1.00
CA ARG A 522 24.00 -9.03 -0.62
C ARG A 522 23.47 -10.10 0.33
N VAL A 523 24.02 -11.29 0.22
CA VAL A 523 23.70 -12.45 1.08
C VAL A 523 24.98 -13.26 1.36
N PRO A 524 25.19 -13.81 2.57
CA PRO A 524 26.34 -14.68 2.82
C PRO A 524 26.31 -15.91 1.90
N TYR A 525 27.46 -16.30 1.33
CA TYR A 525 27.53 -17.40 0.37
C TYR A 525 27.04 -18.74 0.94
N SER A 526 27.20 -18.94 2.25
CA SER A 526 26.74 -20.13 2.99
C SER A 526 25.24 -20.12 3.32
N TYR A 527 24.53 -19.00 3.14
CA TYR A 527 23.11 -18.89 3.51
C TYR A 527 22.21 -19.41 2.38
N SER A 528 21.50 -20.52 2.64
CA SER A 528 20.48 -21.09 1.76
C SER A 528 19.08 -20.62 2.15
N PHE A 529 18.24 -20.28 1.18
CA PHE A 529 16.85 -19.87 1.38
C PHE A 529 16.00 -20.30 0.17
N ASN A 530 14.73 -20.64 0.41
CA ASN A 530 13.77 -21.09 -0.59
C ASN A 530 12.70 -20.04 -0.91
N GLN A 531 12.66 -18.92 -0.18
CA GLN A 531 11.73 -17.82 -0.42
C GLN A 531 12.42 -16.45 -0.34
N LEU A 532 12.15 -15.60 -1.34
CA LEU A 532 12.59 -14.20 -1.39
C LEU A 532 11.35 -13.29 -1.36
N LYS A 533 11.37 -12.26 -0.50
CA LYS A 533 10.39 -11.19 -0.45
C LYS A 533 11.04 -9.88 -0.86
N ILE A 534 10.45 -9.20 -1.84
CA ILE A 534 10.84 -7.87 -2.30
C ILE A 534 9.66 -6.94 -2.09
N VAL A 535 9.89 -5.84 -1.39
CA VAL A 535 8.91 -4.77 -1.17
C VAL A 535 9.53 -3.47 -1.68
N LEU A 536 8.88 -2.81 -2.64
CA LEU A 536 9.31 -1.50 -3.10
C LEU A 536 8.48 -0.44 -2.38
N GLN A 537 9.17 0.52 -1.78
CA GLN A 537 8.57 1.62 -1.03
C GLN A 537 8.86 2.94 -1.71
N ASP A 538 7.83 3.77 -1.84
CA ASP A 538 7.98 5.18 -2.17
C ASP A 538 8.37 5.95 -0.90
N THR A 539 9.50 6.65 -0.96
CA THR A 539 10.06 7.49 0.12
C THR A 539 10.16 8.97 -0.29
N SER A 540 9.40 9.42 -1.30
CA SER A 540 9.47 10.79 -1.84
C SER A 540 8.72 11.85 -1.01
N GLY A 541 8.25 11.51 0.19
CA GLY A 541 7.57 12.42 1.12
C GLY A 541 7.53 11.83 2.54
N ASP A 542 6.92 12.56 3.48
CA ASP A 542 6.97 12.26 4.92
C ASP A 542 6.38 10.88 5.31
N GLU A 543 5.43 10.37 4.51
CA GLU A 543 4.89 9.01 4.67
C GLU A 543 5.54 8.04 3.67
N ILE A 544 6.30 7.07 4.20
CA ILE A 544 6.77 5.90 3.44
C ILE A 544 5.56 5.06 3.05
N THR A 545 5.35 4.83 1.74
CA THR A 545 4.20 4.03 1.27
C THR A 545 4.62 2.86 0.39
N LYS A 546 3.88 1.75 0.46
CA LYS A 546 4.15 0.55 -0.33
C LYS A 546 3.74 0.74 -1.79
N PHE A 547 4.71 0.68 -2.70
CA PHE A 547 4.48 0.68 -4.15
C PHE A 547 4.19 -0.73 -4.67
N LEU A 548 5.04 -1.71 -4.32
CA LEU A 548 4.96 -3.13 -4.70
C LEU A 548 5.28 -4.02 -3.48
N SER A 549 4.71 -5.21 -3.46
CA SER A 549 5.07 -6.31 -2.56
C SER A 549 4.98 -7.60 -3.34
N MET A 550 6.05 -8.38 -3.33
CA MET A 550 6.11 -9.68 -4.00
C MET A 550 6.90 -10.66 -3.15
N ASN A 551 6.34 -11.85 -2.94
CA ASN A 551 7.06 -13.02 -2.45
C ASN A 551 7.32 -13.92 -3.66
N THR A 552 8.44 -14.63 -3.73
CA THR A 552 8.68 -15.67 -4.74
C THR A 552 9.43 -16.86 -4.14
N ASN A 553 9.07 -18.05 -4.59
CA ASN A 553 9.78 -19.31 -4.38
C ASN A 553 10.43 -19.83 -5.67
N SER A 554 10.35 -19.08 -6.78
CA SER A 554 10.94 -19.44 -8.08
C SER A 554 12.42 -19.04 -8.14
N LEU A 555 13.21 -19.50 -7.19
CA LEU A 555 14.62 -19.14 -7.00
C LEU A 555 15.58 -19.98 -7.88
N ASN A 556 15.16 -20.26 -9.11
CA ASN A 556 15.96 -21.01 -10.06
C ASN A 556 17.09 -20.11 -10.58
N ASN A 557 18.30 -20.26 -10.04
CA ASN A 557 19.48 -19.53 -10.48
C ASN A 557 19.95 -20.02 -11.86
N VAL A 558 19.30 -19.54 -12.93
CA VAL A 558 19.65 -19.81 -14.32
C VAL A 558 20.41 -18.59 -14.86
N ILE A 559 21.61 -18.84 -15.36
CA ILE A 559 22.46 -17.83 -15.99
C ILE A 559 22.62 -18.25 -17.44
N ASP A 560 22.29 -17.34 -18.35
CA ASP A 560 22.35 -17.59 -19.78
C ASP A 560 23.79 -17.94 -20.18
N THR A 561 23.95 -19.06 -20.88
CA THR A 561 25.27 -19.61 -21.23
C THR A 561 25.53 -19.38 -22.72
N ILE A 562 26.59 -18.66 -23.01
CA ILE A 562 27.08 -18.39 -24.36
C ILE A 562 28.10 -19.49 -24.70
N ALA A 563 27.91 -20.14 -25.84
CA ALA A 563 28.78 -21.23 -26.28
C ALA A 563 30.15 -20.69 -26.75
N VAL A 564 31.12 -21.60 -26.87
CA VAL A 564 32.47 -21.28 -27.36
C VAL A 564 32.39 -20.64 -28.75
N GLY A 565 33.01 -19.47 -28.91
CA GLY A 565 33.07 -18.73 -30.18
C GLY A 565 31.82 -17.91 -30.54
N GLU A 566 30.70 -18.11 -29.85
CA GLU A 566 29.51 -17.28 -29.98
C GLU A 566 29.69 -15.93 -29.26
N SER A 567 28.91 -14.93 -29.66
CA SER A 567 28.93 -13.59 -29.06
C SER A 567 27.71 -13.29 -28.18
N HIS A 568 27.89 -12.36 -27.26
CA HIS A 568 26.87 -11.84 -26.36
C HIS A 568 26.50 -10.40 -26.74
N HIS A 569 25.22 -10.15 -27.02
CA HIS A 569 24.72 -8.80 -27.27
C HIS A 569 24.20 -8.14 -26.00
N MET A 570 24.96 -7.17 -25.50
CA MET A 570 24.59 -6.29 -24.40
C MET A 570 23.58 -5.26 -24.90
N ASN A 571 22.38 -5.22 -24.29
CA ASN A 571 21.26 -4.43 -24.78
C ASN A 571 20.86 -3.24 -23.88
N SER A 572 21.74 -2.86 -22.94
CA SER A 572 21.51 -1.70 -22.06
C SER A 572 21.52 -0.38 -22.81
N LEU A 573 20.65 0.54 -22.39
CA LEU A 573 20.37 1.78 -23.10
C LEU A 573 21.60 2.72 -23.12
N GLY A 574 22.08 3.08 -24.32
CA GLY A 574 23.25 3.94 -24.49
C GLY A 574 24.59 3.23 -24.20
N LYS A 575 24.57 1.90 -24.13
CA LYS A 575 25.67 0.99 -23.76
C LYS A 575 25.70 -0.28 -24.61
N LYS A 576 25.02 -0.31 -25.76
CA LYS A 576 24.92 -1.52 -26.59
C LYS A 576 26.25 -1.97 -27.16
N ALA A 577 26.53 -3.27 -27.07
CA ALA A 577 27.76 -3.85 -27.57
C ALA A 577 27.65 -5.36 -27.81
N GLU A 578 28.35 -5.85 -28.83
CA GLU A 578 28.65 -7.26 -29.01
C GLU A 578 29.94 -7.60 -28.25
N VAL A 579 29.95 -8.67 -27.45
CA VAL A 579 31.11 -9.15 -26.68
C VAL A 579 31.42 -10.61 -27.02
N ARG A 580 32.66 -10.92 -27.39
CA ARG A 580 33.11 -12.28 -27.75
C ARG A 580 34.50 -12.61 -27.22
N GLU A 581 34.76 -13.88 -26.90
CA GLU A 581 36.14 -14.36 -26.65
C GLU A 581 37.01 -14.19 -27.90
N ARG A 582 38.10 -13.42 -27.81
CA ARG A 582 39.16 -13.41 -28.83
C ARG A 582 40.13 -14.57 -28.57
N ARG A 583 40.58 -14.69 -27.33
CA ARG A 583 41.58 -15.69 -26.89
C ARG A 583 41.60 -15.82 -25.37
N THR A 584 41.79 -17.04 -24.87
CA THR A 584 42.15 -17.29 -23.47
C THR A 584 43.48 -18.03 -23.38
N THR A 585 44.42 -17.46 -22.62
CA THR A 585 45.78 -17.98 -22.39
C THR A 585 45.98 -18.35 -20.93
N THR A 586 46.59 -19.51 -20.65
CA THR A 586 47.02 -19.88 -19.29
C THR A 586 48.54 -19.82 -19.16
N TYR A 587 49.02 -19.07 -18.17
CA TYR A 587 50.42 -18.99 -17.77
C TYR A 587 50.64 -19.94 -16.60
N TYR A 588 51.44 -20.97 -16.82
CA TYR A 588 51.78 -21.97 -15.80
C TYR A 588 53.11 -21.60 -15.14
N VAL A 589 53.11 -21.40 -13.82
CA VAL A 589 54.30 -21.12 -13.01
C VAL A 589 54.26 -22.00 -11.76
N ASN A 590 55.43 -22.39 -11.24
CA ASN A 590 55.57 -23.37 -10.15
C ASN A 590 54.78 -23.05 -8.86
N ASN A 591 54.39 -21.79 -8.64
CA ASN A 591 53.74 -21.33 -7.41
C ASN A 591 52.26 -20.94 -7.61
N SER A 592 51.86 -20.54 -8.82
CA SER A 592 50.48 -20.16 -9.17
C SER A 592 50.30 -20.16 -10.68
N ASN A 593 49.08 -20.45 -11.13
CA ASN A 593 48.70 -20.26 -12.52
C ASN A 593 48.07 -18.86 -12.68
N LEU A 594 48.23 -18.23 -13.84
CA LEU A 594 47.48 -17.02 -14.19
C LEU A 594 46.62 -17.32 -15.42
N ILE A 595 45.34 -17.01 -15.34
CA ILE A 595 44.41 -17.07 -16.47
C ILE A 595 44.25 -15.65 -17.02
N TYR A 596 44.36 -15.51 -18.34
CA TYR A 596 44.26 -14.24 -19.06
C TYR A 596 43.34 -14.42 -20.26
N THR A 597 42.28 -13.64 -20.32
CA THR A 597 41.26 -13.65 -21.38
C THR A 597 41.20 -12.29 -22.05
N GLU A 598 41.19 -12.31 -23.37
CA GLU A 598 40.97 -11.15 -24.22
C GLU A 598 39.56 -11.26 -24.82
N LEU A 599 38.74 -10.23 -24.62
CA LEU A 599 37.44 -10.10 -25.27
C LEU A 599 37.48 -8.97 -26.29
N GLU A 600 36.91 -9.25 -27.46
CA GLU A 600 36.52 -8.23 -28.44
C GLU A 600 35.15 -7.67 -28.04
N MET A 601 35.07 -6.36 -27.82
CA MET A 601 33.83 -5.64 -27.49
C MET A 601 33.53 -4.58 -28.54
N ILE A 602 32.58 -4.84 -29.43
CA ILE A 602 32.22 -3.98 -30.57
C ILE A 602 31.04 -3.09 -30.17
N SER A 603 31.16 -1.78 -30.36
CA SER A 603 30.08 -0.82 -30.07
C SER A 603 28.92 -0.93 -31.08
N GLU A 604 27.72 -1.28 -30.59
CA GLU A 604 26.49 -1.33 -31.39
C GLU A 604 25.67 -0.01 -31.29
N GLU A 605 26.21 1.01 -30.62
CA GLU A 605 25.54 2.32 -30.52
C GLU A 605 25.69 3.13 -31.83
N PRO A 606 24.63 3.83 -32.29
CA PRO A 606 24.67 4.63 -33.53
C PRO A 606 25.42 5.96 -33.39
N ARG A 607 26.00 6.22 -32.21
CA ARG A 607 26.79 7.42 -31.88
C ARG A 607 27.96 7.03 -30.99
N GLN A 608 28.97 7.89 -30.91
CA GLN A 608 30.09 7.67 -30.00
C GLN A 608 29.58 7.58 -28.55
N ALA A 609 29.89 6.47 -27.88
CA ALA A 609 29.39 6.15 -26.55
C ALA A 609 30.48 5.45 -25.74
N LYS A 610 30.53 5.74 -24.43
CA LYS A 610 31.36 4.95 -23.50
C LYS A 610 30.77 3.55 -23.37
N PRO A 611 31.50 2.44 -23.55
CA PRO A 611 31.01 1.10 -23.21
C PRO A 611 30.55 0.98 -21.74
N ALA A 612 29.91 -0.14 -21.41
CA ALA A 612 29.62 -0.48 -20.00
C ALA A 612 30.91 -0.88 -19.28
N GLN A 613 31.07 -0.45 -18.03
CA GLN A 613 32.11 -0.99 -17.16
C GLN A 613 31.78 -2.46 -16.89
N LEU A 614 32.67 -3.36 -17.26
CA LEU A 614 32.46 -4.81 -17.07
C LEU A 614 33.03 -5.25 -15.72
N VAL A 615 32.34 -6.21 -15.10
CA VAL A 615 32.77 -6.96 -13.91
C VAL A 615 32.78 -8.43 -14.29
N ALA A 616 33.83 -9.16 -13.90
CA ALA A 616 33.98 -10.56 -14.27
C ALA A 616 34.52 -11.44 -13.13
N TYR A 617 34.10 -12.70 -13.15
CA TYR A 617 34.59 -13.79 -12.30
C TYR A 617 34.87 -15.02 -13.17
N TYR A 618 36.02 -15.67 -12.96
CA TYR A 618 36.26 -16.99 -13.53
C TYR A 618 35.55 -18.04 -12.68
N LYS A 619 34.91 -19.01 -13.33
CA LYS A 619 34.28 -20.17 -12.70
C LYS A 619 34.92 -21.47 -13.19
N THR A 620 35.27 -22.35 -12.27
CA THR A 620 35.77 -23.72 -12.56
C THR A 620 34.64 -24.75 -12.65
N ALA A 621 34.96 -25.95 -13.17
CA ALA A 621 34.06 -27.11 -13.14
C ALA A 621 33.60 -27.44 -11.70
N ASP A 622 34.50 -27.33 -10.72
CA ASP A 622 34.24 -27.54 -9.28
C ASP A 622 33.42 -26.42 -8.62
N ASN A 623 32.81 -25.52 -9.40
CA ASN A 623 31.96 -24.42 -8.94
C ASN A 623 32.69 -23.44 -8.00
N GLN A 624 34.01 -23.31 -8.13
CA GLN A 624 34.80 -22.27 -7.46
C GLN A 624 34.77 -20.99 -8.30
N PHE A 625 34.77 -19.83 -7.63
CA PHE A 625 34.73 -18.51 -8.26
C PHE A 625 35.98 -17.70 -7.91
N PHE A 626 36.62 -17.12 -8.91
CA PHE A 626 37.80 -16.27 -8.77
C PHE A 626 37.50 -14.89 -9.36
N LYS A 627 37.52 -13.85 -8.53
CA LYS A 627 37.32 -12.47 -8.98
C LYS A 627 38.40 -12.11 -10.00
N ALA A 628 37.98 -11.55 -11.13
CA ALA A 628 38.90 -11.11 -12.17
C ALA A 628 39.17 -9.60 -12.07
N VAL A 629 40.39 -9.21 -12.42
CA VAL A 629 40.73 -7.83 -12.76
C VAL A 629 40.34 -7.62 -14.22
N VAL A 630 39.65 -6.52 -14.50
CA VAL A 630 39.15 -6.16 -15.84
C VAL A 630 39.79 -4.82 -16.23
N SER A 631 40.48 -4.79 -17.38
CA SER A 631 41.04 -3.57 -17.98
C SER A 631 40.30 -3.27 -19.28
N GLN A 632 39.91 -2.00 -19.44
CA GLN A 632 39.14 -1.48 -20.58
C GLN A 632 39.66 -0.09 -20.93
N SER A 633 39.42 0.38 -22.15
CA SER A 633 39.59 1.80 -22.45
C SER A 633 38.64 2.65 -21.58
N THR A 634 39.08 3.86 -21.22
CA THR A 634 38.26 4.87 -20.53
C THR A 634 37.64 5.89 -21.51
N THR A 635 37.98 5.80 -22.80
CA THR A 635 37.46 6.65 -23.87
C THR A 635 36.02 6.31 -24.24
N ALA A 636 35.39 7.18 -25.04
CA ALA A 636 34.12 6.88 -25.67
C ALA A 636 34.38 6.31 -27.07
N THR A 637 33.80 5.17 -27.37
CA THR A 637 34.06 4.42 -28.59
C THR A 637 33.10 4.82 -29.70
N SER A 638 33.61 4.92 -30.93
CA SER A 638 32.81 5.21 -32.13
C SER A 638 31.82 4.09 -32.48
N PRO A 639 30.78 4.34 -33.30
CA PRO A 639 29.90 3.29 -33.82
C PRO A 639 30.71 2.21 -34.57
N ASN A 640 30.45 0.93 -34.29
CA ASN A 640 31.24 -0.22 -34.74
C ASN A 640 32.73 -0.20 -34.35
N GLY A 641 33.16 0.72 -33.47
CA GLY A 641 34.51 0.74 -32.93
C GLY A 641 34.74 -0.48 -32.02
N LYS A 642 35.94 -1.06 -32.13
CA LYS A 642 36.34 -2.24 -31.36
C LYS A 642 37.07 -1.82 -30.09
N ASN A 643 36.68 -2.37 -28.94
CA ASN A 643 37.45 -2.31 -27.70
C ASN A 643 38.10 -3.65 -27.40
N LEU A 644 39.34 -3.60 -26.91
CA LEU A 644 40.01 -4.76 -26.34
C LEU A 644 39.81 -4.72 -24.83
N VAL A 645 39.07 -5.69 -24.32
CA VAL A 645 38.85 -5.87 -22.87
C VAL A 645 39.73 -7.02 -22.41
N THR A 646 40.65 -6.76 -21.49
CA THR A 646 41.55 -7.78 -20.96
C THR A 646 41.15 -8.13 -19.52
N ILE A 647 41.08 -9.42 -19.24
CA ILE A 647 40.46 -9.95 -18.01
C ILE A 647 41.35 -11.04 -17.44
N TRP A 648 41.77 -10.94 -16.18
CA TRP A 648 42.72 -11.89 -15.61
C TRP A 648 42.49 -12.20 -14.14
N SER A 649 42.97 -13.36 -13.69
CA SER A 649 42.99 -13.73 -12.28
C SER A 649 44.13 -14.72 -11.97
N LYS A 650 44.57 -14.75 -10.72
CA LYS A 650 45.56 -15.71 -10.22
C LYS A 650 44.83 -16.92 -9.64
N LEU A 651 45.14 -18.10 -10.15
CA LEU A 651 44.55 -19.38 -9.76
C LEU A 651 45.56 -20.18 -8.91
N PRO A 652 45.13 -20.80 -7.79
CA PRO A 652 45.97 -21.72 -7.03
C PRO A 652 46.49 -22.88 -7.88
N GLN A 653 47.68 -23.38 -7.54
CA GLN A 653 48.25 -24.56 -8.17
C GLN A 653 47.32 -25.78 -7.96
N GLY A 654 47.05 -26.53 -9.04
CA GLY A 654 46.16 -27.69 -9.03
C GLY A 654 44.70 -27.40 -9.42
N VAL A 655 44.28 -26.14 -9.54
CA VAL A 655 42.98 -25.79 -10.15
C VAL A 655 43.01 -26.12 -11.64
N SER A 656 42.08 -26.96 -12.11
CA SER A 656 41.97 -27.27 -13.54
C SER A 656 41.47 -26.06 -14.32
N THR A 657 42.16 -25.76 -15.42
CA THR A 657 41.80 -24.69 -16.35
C THR A 657 40.98 -25.18 -17.55
N SER A 658 40.84 -26.49 -17.78
CA SER A 658 40.28 -27.06 -19.02
C SER A 658 38.81 -26.73 -19.29
N GLU A 659 38.03 -26.48 -18.25
CA GLU A 659 36.58 -26.20 -18.32
C GLU A 659 36.23 -24.88 -17.64
N LEU A 660 37.07 -23.86 -17.81
CA LEU A 660 36.79 -22.53 -17.30
C LEU A 660 35.66 -21.84 -18.07
N ALA A 661 34.81 -21.14 -17.32
CA ALA A 661 33.84 -20.20 -17.87
C ALA A 661 34.03 -18.82 -17.24
N LEU A 662 33.78 -17.77 -18.03
CA LEU A 662 33.77 -16.40 -17.54
C LEU A 662 32.33 -15.98 -17.23
N TYR A 663 32.07 -15.63 -15.98
CA TYR A 663 30.84 -14.95 -15.58
C TYR A 663 31.10 -13.46 -15.74
N ILE A 664 30.41 -12.82 -16.68
CA ILE A 664 30.60 -11.40 -17.03
C ILE A 664 29.27 -10.66 -16.98
N GLY A 665 29.29 -9.41 -16.55
CA GLY A 665 28.13 -8.53 -16.56
C GLY A 665 28.47 -7.06 -16.34
N GLU A 666 27.43 -6.23 -16.33
CA GLU A 666 27.55 -4.77 -16.24
C GLU A 666 27.70 -4.31 -14.80
N GLY A 667 28.81 -3.64 -14.49
CA GLY A 667 29.07 -3.03 -13.19
C GLY A 667 28.04 -1.96 -12.84
N VAL A 668 27.62 -1.94 -11.58
CA VAL A 668 26.64 -0.97 -11.05
C VAL A 668 27.12 -0.33 -9.76
N ALA A 669 26.78 0.94 -9.57
CA ALA A 669 27.00 1.70 -8.34
C ALA A 669 25.94 2.79 -8.21
N GLU A 670 25.58 3.16 -6.98
CA GLU A 670 24.67 4.30 -6.71
C GLU A 670 23.31 4.23 -7.45
N GLY A 671 22.79 3.02 -7.72
CA GLY A 671 21.52 2.83 -8.43
C GLY A 671 21.58 3.05 -9.95
N LYS A 672 22.77 3.17 -10.54
CA LYS A 672 23.01 3.31 -11.98
C LYS A 672 24.10 2.34 -12.46
N LEU A 673 24.30 2.25 -13.78
CA LEU A 673 25.49 1.61 -14.36
C LEU A 673 26.74 2.40 -13.93
N THR A 674 27.83 1.70 -13.64
CA THR A 674 29.10 2.31 -13.24
C THR A 674 29.77 2.98 -14.43
N ASP A 675 30.28 4.19 -14.21
CA ASP A 675 31.11 4.92 -15.18
C ASP A 675 32.44 4.18 -15.42
N LEU A 676 33.01 4.24 -16.64
CA LEU A 676 34.26 3.53 -16.97
C LEU A 676 35.41 3.91 -16.04
N GLY A 677 36.12 2.89 -15.52
CA GLY A 677 37.17 3.03 -14.50
C GLY A 677 36.64 3.22 -13.07
N GLY A 678 35.32 3.30 -12.87
CA GLY A 678 34.69 3.45 -11.56
C GLY A 678 34.59 2.14 -10.77
N ALA A 679 34.60 2.24 -9.44
CA ALA A 679 34.39 1.10 -8.55
C ALA A 679 32.91 0.68 -8.55
N SER A 680 32.62 -0.58 -8.91
CA SER A 680 31.27 -1.15 -8.85
C SER A 680 30.95 -1.71 -7.46
N THR A 681 29.69 -1.63 -7.03
CA THR A 681 29.18 -2.21 -5.77
C THR A 681 28.36 -3.49 -5.95
N GLY A 682 28.05 -3.82 -7.21
CA GLY A 682 27.43 -5.05 -7.70
C GLY A 682 27.60 -5.15 -9.23
N PHE A 683 26.96 -6.13 -9.86
CA PHE A 683 26.83 -6.21 -11.33
C PHE A 683 25.50 -6.85 -11.77
N ILE A 684 25.02 -6.52 -12.98
CA ILE A 684 23.75 -6.99 -13.54
C ILE A 684 23.93 -7.60 -14.95
N ASN A 685 22.83 -8.05 -15.57
CA ASN A 685 22.80 -8.63 -16.93
C ASN A 685 23.88 -9.68 -17.16
N SER A 686 24.06 -10.56 -16.18
CA SER A 686 25.21 -11.45 -16.15
C SER A 686 24.98 -12.71 -16.98
N VAL A 687 26.00 -13.06 -17.77
CA VAL A 687 26.04 -14.26 -18.62
C VAL A 687 27.27 -15.11 -18.30
N LYS A 688 27.18 -16.40 -18.63
CA LYS A 688 28.29 -17.36 -18.57
C LYS A 688 28.84 -17.56 -19.97
N LEU A 689 29.99 -16.95 -20.27
CA LEU A 689 30.75 -17.20 -21.49
C LEU A 689 31.62 -18.45 -21.32
N ALA A 690 31.47 -19.45 -22.17
CA ALA A 690 32.39 -20.59 -22.23
C ALA A 690 33.71 -20.15 -22.88
N LEU A 691 34.85 -20.49 -22.26
CA LEU A 691 36.19 -20.10 -22.75
C LEU A 691 36.91 -21.26 -23.43
N THR A 692 37.96 -20.94 -24.19
CA THR A 692 38.90 -21.89 -24.81
C THR A 692 40.34 -21.71 -24.31
N PRO A 693 40.60 -21.91 -23.00
CA PRO A 693 41.92 -21.71 -22.41
C PRO A 693 42.96 -22.64 -23.03
N LYS A 694 44.03 -22.04 -23.56
CA LYS A 694 45.17 -22.75 -24.16
C LYS A 694 46.47 -22.38 -23.46
N ALA A 695 47.38 -23.35 -23.35
CA ALA A 695 48.78 -23.06 -23.09
C ALA A 695 49.40 -22.41 -24.34
N VAL A 696 50.33 -21.47 -24.16
CA VAL A 696 51.14 -20.99 -25.28
C VAL A 696 52.06 -22.12 -25.73
N ILE A 697 52.05 -22.42 -27.03
CA ILE A 697 53.00 -23.36 -27.64
C ILE A 697 54.14 -22.51 -28.23
N PRO A 698 55.39 -22.66 -27.75
CA PRO A 698 56.51 -21.87 -28.27
C PRO A 698 56.73 -22.08 -29.77
N LEU A 699 56.93 -20.99 -30.49
CA LEU A 699 57.27 -21.00 -31.91
C LEU A 699 58.73 -21.43 -32.13
N ASN A 700 58.95 -22.26 -33.15
CA ASN A 700 60.29 -22.75 -33.55
C ASN A 700 61.12 -21.71 -34.32
N ASN A 701 60.60 -20.50 -34.49
CA ASN A 701 61.27 -19.35 -35.10
C ASN A 701 60.62 -18.05 -34.57
N LEU A 702 61.23 -16.92 -34.83
CA LEU A 702 60.78 -15.59 -34.39
C LEU A 702 60.23 -14.73 -35.54
N THR A 703 59.84 -15.32 -36.67
CA THR A 703 59.44 -14.54 -37.86
C THR A 703 58.05 -13.90 -37.75
N SER A 704 57.20 -14.37 -36.84
CA SER A 704 55.97 -13.67 -36.42
C SER A 704 55.57 -14.15 -35.04
N VAL A 705 55.70 -13.27 -34.05
CA VAL A 705 55.42 -13.52 -32.64
C VAL A 705 54.28 -12.59 -32.23
N GLU A 706 53.12 -13.15 -31.90
CA GLU A 706 51.92 -12.40 -31.50
C GLU A 706 52.00 -12.03 -30.01
N LEU A 707 51.93 -10.72 -29.72
CA LEU A 707 51.68 -10.14 -28.39
C LEU A 707 50.57 -9.08 -28.55
N PHE A 708 49.34 -9.55 -28.75
CA PHE A 708 48.24 -8.73 -29.25
C PHE A 708 47.95 -7.48 -28.40
N PRO A 709 47.79 -6.28 -29.00
CA PRO A 709 47.59 -6.01 -30.43
C PRO A 709 48.85 -6.06 -31.30
N TYR A 710 50.04 -6.21 -30.72
CA TYR A 710 51.30 -6.21 -31.47
C TYR A 710 51.65 -7.56 -32.13
N ASN A 711 52.33 -7.48 -33.26
CA ASN A 711 53.02 -8.58 -33.92
C ASN A 711 54.49 -8.19 -34.14
N LEU A 712 55.40 -8.99 -33.59
CA LEU A 712 56.84 -8.80 -33.68
C LEU A 712 57.44 -9.84 -34.63
N SER A 713 58.14 -9.37 -35.65
CA SER A 713 58.89 -10.20 -36.59
C SER A 713 60.38 -9.92 -36.45
N VAL A 714 61.18 -10.90 -36.01
CA VAL A 714 62.64 -10.80 -35.98
C VAL A 714 63.19 -11.34 -37.30
N ALA A 715 63.79 -10.46 -38.10
CA ALA A 715 64.35 -10.81 -39.40
C ALA A 715 65.72 -11.49 -39.25
N ASN A 716 66.58 -10.96 -38.37
CA ASN A 716 67.78 -11.63 -37.88
C ASN A 716 68.23 -11.04 -36.54
N ALA A 717 69.11 -11.75 -35.84
CA ALA A 717 69.95 -11.17 -34.79
C ALA A 717 71.42 -11.47 -35.12
N VAL A 718 72.32 -10.54 -34.78
CA VAL A 718 73.78 -10.70 -34.95
C VAL A 718 74.44 -10.37 -33.62
N GLY A 719 75.09 -11.38 -33.02
CA GLY A 719 75.98 -11.17 -31.89
C GLY A 719 77.42 -10.92 -32.36
N THR A 720 78.09 -9.94 -31.78
CA THR A 720 79.51 -9.64 -32.03
C THR A 720 80.27 -9.62 -30.71
N ILE A 721 81.37 -10.37 -30.63
CA ILE A 721 82.32 -10.31 -29.52
C ILE A 721 83.61 -9.68 -30.03
N THR A 722 84.02 -8.54 -29.45
CA THR A 722 85.34 -7.94 -29.70
C THR A 722 86.25 -8.25 -28.52
N GLU A 723 87.41 -8.85 -28.79
CA GLU A 723 88.35 -9.30 -27.75
C GLU A 723 88.83 -8.18 -26.82
N GLU A 724 89.02 -6.96 -27.35
CA GLU A 724 89.40 -5.78 -26.56
C GLU A 724 88.31 -5.26 -25.61
N LYS A 725 87.02 -5.47 -25.93
CA LYS A 725 85.90 -4.87 -25.18
C LYS A 725 85.40 -5.73 -24.03
N GLY A 726 85.48 -7.07 -24.15
CA GLY A 726 84.87 -7.98 -23.18
C GLY A 726 83.35 -7.85 -23.04
N THR A 727 82.67 -7.41 -24.11
CA THR A 727 81.21 -7.39 -24.21
C THR A 727 80.74 -8.27 -25.36
N LEU A 728 79.53 -8.80 -25.22
CA LEU A 728 78.75 -9.34 -26.32
C LEU A 728 77.78 -8.23 -26.76
N ASP A 729 78.07 -7.63 -27.91
CA ASP A 729 77.23 -6.62 -28.54
C ASP A 729 76.22 -7.33 -29.46
N VAL A 730 74.92 -7.21 -29.21
CA VAL A 730 73.85 -7.88 -29.98
C VAL A 730 72.97 -6.86 -30.68
N VAL A 731 72.82 -7.02 -31.99
CA VAL A 731 71.91 -6.24 -32.83
C VAL A 731 70.79 -7.16 -33.31
N VAL A 732 69.55 -6.86 -32.91
CA VAL A 732 68.33 -7.55 -33.33
C VAL A 732 67.62 -6.69 -34.37
N ASN A 733 67.50 -7.18 -35.61
CA ASN A 733 66.75 -6.52 -36.66
C ASN A 733 65.32 -7.06 -36.70
N TYR A 734 64.35 -6.17 -36.52
CA TYR A 734 62.95 -6.53 -36.33
C TYR A 734 61.99 -5.62 -37.12
N SER A 735 60.74 -6.08 -37.23
CA SER A 735 59.60 -5.26 -37.60
C SER A 735 58.53 -5.43 -36.52
N LEU A 736 58.00 -4.32 -36.02
CA LEU A 736 56.90 -4.29 -35.07
C LEU A 736 55.70 -3.58 -35.71
N SER A 737 54.56 -4.27 -35.75
CA SER A 737 53.29 -3.72 -36.25
C SER A 737 52.19 -3.96 -35.23
N GLU A 738 51.28 -2.99 -35.12
CA GLU A 738 50.01 -3.15 -34.40
C GLU A 738 48.96 -3.76 -35.35
N THR A 739 48.11 -4.63 -34.81
CA THR A 739 47.14 -5.44 -35.55
C THR A 739 45.74 -5.01 -35.11
N GLU A 740 45.01 -4.38 -36.04
CA GLU A 740 43.66 -3.80 -35.86
C GLU A 740 43.59 -2.55 -34.96
N ASP A 741 42.76 -1.58 -35.36
CA ASP A 741 42.52 -0.32 -34.62
C ASP A 741 41.61 -0.56 -33.40
N PHE A 742 42.14 -1.15 -32.33
CA PHE A 742 41.42 -1.36 -31.07
C PHE A 742 41.58 -0.19 -30.08
N GLU A 743 40.48 0.26 -29.48
CA GLU A 743 40.51 1.05 -28.25
C GLU A 743 40.82 0.11 -27.06
N ALA A 744 42.03 0.19 -26.51
CA ALA A 744 42.49 -0.68 -25.41
C ALA A 744 42.68 0.10 -24.09
N GLY A 745 42.71 -0.64 -22.98
CA GLY A 745 43.19 -0.13 -21.69
C GLY A 745 44.72 0.00 -21.66
N ALA A 746 45.30 0.15 -20.46
CA ALA A 746 46.75 0.12 -20.30
C ALA A 746 47.32 -1.26 -20.71
N TYR A 747 48.36 -1.26 -21.54
CA TYR A 747 49.05 -2.47 -21.98
C TYR A 747 50.14 -2.85 -20.97
N GLU A 748 49.88 -3.87 -20.16
CA GLU A 748 50.75 -4.27 -19.03
C GLU A 748 51.75 -5.40 -19.37
N HIS A 749 51.65 -5.99 -20.57
CA HIS A 749 52.55 -7.06 -21.02
C HIS A 749 53.94 -6.52 -21.33
N LYS A 750 54.97 -7.29 -20.97
CA LYS A 750 56.37 -6.96 -21.25
C LYS A 750 57.01 -8.06 -22.07
N LEU A 751 57.77 -7.67 -23.09
CA LEU A 751 58.58 -8.61 -23.85
C LEU A 751 59.90 -8.82 -23.11
N VAL A 752 60.23 -10.06 -22.74
CA VAL A 752 61.55 -10.40 -22.21
C VAL A 752 62.36 -11.10 -23.30
N LEU A 753 63.44 -10.43 -23.71
CA LEU A 753 64.48 -10.96 -24.57
C LEU A 753 65.49 -11.72 -23.69
N GLU A 754 65.49 -13.05 -23.77
CA GLU A 754 66.54 -13.89 -23.19
C GLU A 754 67.51 -14.33 -24.29
N LEU A 755 68.80 -14.25 -23.97
CA LEU A 755 69.89 -14.75 -24.79
C LEU A 755 70.59 -15.88 -24.06
N ILE A 756 70.74 -17.02 -24.72
CA ILE A 756 71.47 -18.18 -24.19
C ILE A 756 72.72 -18.40 -25.05
N ASP A 757 73.88 -18.41 -24.40
CA ASP A 757 75.17 -18.67 -25.03
C ASP A 757 75.37 -20.18 -25.37
N PRO A 758 76.43 -20.56 -26.12
CA PRO A 758 76.72 -21.96 -26.43
C PRO A 758 76.99 -22.88 -25.22
N TYR A 759 77.26 -22.30 -24.04
CA TYR A 759 77.53 -23.02 -22.80
C TYR A 759 76.31 -23.07 -21.85
N GLY A 760 75.18 -22.47 -22.24
CA GLY A 760 73.94 -22.43 -21.46
C GLY A 760 73.83 -21.26 -20.48
N GLN A 761 74.73 -20.27 -20.52
CA GLN A 761 74.59 -19.05 -19.71
C GLN A 761 73.50 -18.16 -20.29
N THR A 762 72.59 -17.69 -19.44
CA THR A 762 71.45 -16.87 -19.84
C THR A 762 71.66 -15.40 -19.46
N MET A 763 71.19 -14.49 -20.31
CA MET A 763 71.19 -13.04 -20.08
C MET A 763 69.84 -12.49 -20.54
N GLU A 764 69.20 -11.66 -19.72
CA GLU A 764 67.85 -11.16 -20.01
C GLU A 764 67.79 -9.65 -20.13
N LYS A 765 66.86 -9.18 -20.96
CA LYS A 765 66.47 -7.78 -21.05
C LYS A 765 64.95 -7.68 -21.24
N THR A 766 64.27 -7.06 -20.29
CA THR A 766 62.88 -6.65 -20.43
C THR A 766 62.78 -5.42 -21.35
N LEU A 767 61.81 -5.42 -22.26
CA LEU A 767 61.59 -4.42 -23.30
C LEU A 767 60.12 -3.98 -23.32
N GLU A 768 59.88 -2.68 -23.36
CA GLU A 768 58.56 -2.10 -23.55
C GLU A 768 58.25 -1.89 -25.05
N LEU A 769 57.17 -2.51 -25.52
CA LEU A 769 56.71 -2.37 -26.92
C LEU A 769 56.24 -0.93 -27.17
N GLY A 770 56.58 -0.38 -28.34
CA GLY A 770 56.33 1.02 -28.69
C GLY A 770 57.33 2.04 -28.11
N SER A 771 57.97 1.71 -26.98
CA SER A 771 58.97 2.56 -26.30
C SER A 771 60.41 2.10 -26.58
N ASP A 772 60.88 1.01 -25.94
CA ASP A 772 62.20 0.40 -26.21
C ASP A 772 62.27 -0.20 -27.62
N LEU A 773 61.14 -0.77 -28.08
CA LEU A 773 60.95 -1.27 -29.43
C LEU A 773 59.93 -0.39 -30.18
N PRO A 774 60.35 0.75 -30.77
CA PRO A 774 59.46 1.61 -31.54
C PRO A 774 58.87 0.91 -32.78
N MET A 775 57.61 1.22 -33.08
CA MET A 775 56.90 0.63 -34.23
C MET A 775 57.58 0.92 -35.58
N GLY A 776 57.37 0.01 -36.53
CA GLY A 776 57.80 0.13 -37.92
C GLY A 776 58.50 -1.11 -38.46
N LYS A 777 58.86 -1.05 -39.75
CA LYS A 777 59.56 -2.13 -40.46
C LYS A 777 61.08 -1.91 -40.44
N ASN A 778 61.84 -3.00 -40.40
CA ASN A 778 63.31 -3.02 -40.47
C ASN A 778 63.99 -2.06 -39.47
N LYS A 779 63.52 -2.08 -38.22
CA LYS A 779 64.15 -1.41 -37.08
C LYS A 779 65.28 -2.29 -36.53
N SER A 780 66.21 -1.67 -35.81
CA SER A 780 67.31 -2.38 -35.13
C SER A 780 67.27 -2.04 -33.64
N TYR A 781 67.35 -3.06 -32.79
CA TYR A 781 67.55 -2.92 -31.35
C TYR A 781 68.97 -3.39 -31.01
N THR A 782 69.74 -2.56 -30.32
CA THR A 782 71.13 -2.85 -29.94
C THR A 782 71.27 -2.89 -28.43
N THR A 783 71.89 -3.93 -27.91
CA THR A 783 72.20 -4.09 -26.48
C THR A 783 73.57 -4.75 -26.30
N SER A 784 74.26 -4.45 -25.20
CA SER A 784 75.57 -4.99 -24.88
C SER A 784 75.54 -5.66 -23.52
N PHE A 785 76.11 -6.87 -23.43
CA PHE A 785 76.20 -7.64 -22.20
C PHE A 785 77.65 -7.84 -21.79
N ASN A 786 77.99 -7.49 -20.55
CA ASN A 786 79.32 -7.71 -19.98
C ASN A 786 79.62 -9.21 -19.90
N SER A 787 80.68 -9.69 -20.56
CA SER A 787 80.97 -11.12 -20.61
C SER A 787 82.45 -11.45 -20.78
N ASN A 788 82.92 -12.45 -20.03
CA ASN A 788 84.26 -13.03 -20.24
C ASN A 788 84.34 -13.92 -21.49
N PHE A 789 83.33 -13.90 -22.37
CA PHE A 789 83.20 -14.82 -23.51
C PHE A 789 84.36 -14.75 -24.51
N HIS A 790 85.01 -13.60 -24.65
CA HIS A 790 86.22 -13.45 -25.47
C HIS A 790 87.38 -14.39 -25.07
N LYS A 791 87.35 -14.97 -23.86
CA LYS A 791 88.36 -15.94 -23.38
C LYS A 791 88.02 -17.40 -23.73
N ILE A 792 86.79 -17.69 -24.15
CA ILE A 792 86.24 -19.06 -24.24
C ILE A 792 85.46 -19.33 -25.55
N LEU A 793 85.11 -18.27 -26.31
CA LEU A 793 84.40 -18.36 -27.58
C LEU A 793 85.26 -17.82 -28.74
N ARG A 794 85.20 -18.53 -29.87
CA ARG A 794 85.81 -18.16 -31.16
C ARG A 794 84.83 -18.28 -32.35
N GLY A 795 83.59 -18.70 -32.10
CA GLY A 795 82.51 -18.83 -33.09
C GLY A 795 81.38 -19.74 -32.58
N GLY A 796 80.22 -19.71 -33.24
CA GLY A 796 79.05 -20.54 -32.88
C GLY A 796 77.72 -19.82 -33.11
N SER A 797 76.67 -20.21 -32.36
CA SER A 797 75.35 -19.59 -32.40
C SER A 797 74.86 -19.19 -31.01
N ILE A 798 74.18 -18.04 -30.92
CA ILE A 798 73.41 -17.63 -29.75
C ILE A 798 71.95 -18.04 -29.93
N ARG A 799 71.29 -18.52 -28.87
CA ARG A 799 69.84 -18.78 -28.89
C ARG A 799 69.12 -17.55 -28.34
N VAL A 800 68.20 -17.01 -29.11
CA VAL A 800 67.29 -15.94 -28.72
C VAL A 800 65.96 -16.57 -28.34
N ASN A 801 65.52 -16.34 -27.11
CA ASN A 801 64.21 -16.70 -26.61
C ASN A 801 63.42 -15.41 -26.39
N LEU A 802 62.15 -15.39 -26.82
CA LEU A 802 61.22 -14.31 -26.51
C LEU A 802 60.14 -14.84 -25.57
N TYR A 803 59.97 -14.18 -24.43
CA TYR A 803 58.88 -14.45 -23.50
C TYR A 803 57.94 -13.25 -23.42
N ASP A 804 56.66 -13.55 -23.17
CA ASP A 804 55.72 -12.59 -22.61
C ASP A 804 55.77 -12.70 -21.08
N GLU A 805 55.84 -11.55 -20.41
CA GLU A 805 55.77 -11.42 -18.96
C GLU A 805 54.59 -10.52 -18.58
N PHE A 806 53.63 -11.09 -17.87
CA PHE A 806 52.40 -10.43 -17.43
C PHE A 806 52.17 -10.68 -15.93
N GLN A 807 52.04 -9.61 -15.14
CA GLN A 807 51.77 -9.69 -13.70
C GLN A 807 52.71 -10.66 -12.92
N GLY A 808 53.98 -10.70 -13.34
CA GLY A 808 55.05 -11.55 -12.78
C GLY A 808 54.99 -13.02 -13.22
N HIS A 809 54.09 -13.39 -14.14
CA HIS A 809 54.03 -14.72 -14.76
C HIS A 809 54.62 -14.62 -16.15
N ARG A 810 55.45 -15.60 -16.54
CA ARG A 810 56.20 -15.58 -17.79
C ARG A 810 55.92 -16.82 -18.63
N VAL A 811 55.80 -16.65 -19.95
CA VAL A 811 55.59 -17.75 -20.89
C VAL A 811 56.44 -17.59 -22.15
N LEU A 812 57.05 -18.68 -22.62
CA LEU A 812 57.90 -18.67 -23.82
C LEU A 812 57.02 -18.58 -25.07
N LEU A 813 57.21 -17.51 -25.86
CA LEU A 813 56.50 -17.28 -27.11
C LEU A 813 57.20 -17.96 -28.29
N GLY A 814 58.53 -17.98 -28.28
CA GLY A 814 59.31 -18.63 -29.33
C GLY A 814 60.82 -18.60 -29.07
N SER A 815 61.54 -19.43 -29.83
CA SER A 815 62.99 -19.59 -29.75
C SER A 815 63.60 -19.70 -31.14
N GLN A 816 64.74 -19.04 -31.36
CA GLN A 816 65.52 -19.19 -32.59
C GLN A 816 67.02 -19.00 -32.32
N SER A 817 67.86 -19.82 -32.95
CA SER A 817 69.31 -19.66 -32.91
C SER A 817 69.82 -18.85 -34.10
N TYR A 818 70.74 -17.92 -33.82
CA TYR A 818 71.39 -17.04 -34.80
C TYR A 818 72.91 -17.15 -34.68
N PRO A 819 73.68 -16.97 -35.77
CA PRO A 819 75.13 -16.99 -35.71
C PRO A 819 75.68 -15.81 -34.91
N PHE A 820 76.84 -15.99 -34.26
CA PHE A 820 77.62 -14.89 -33.71
C PHE A 820 79.02 -14.82 -34.33
N THR A 821 79.56 -13.61 -34.41
CA THR A 821 80.87 -13.30 -34.98
C THR A 821 81.85 -12.95 -33.87
N TYR A 822 83.06 -13.50 -33.95
CA TYR A 822 84.17 -13.15 -33.07
C TYR A 822 85.19 -12.29 -33.83
N ILE A 823 85.63 -11.19 -33.22
CA ILE A 823 86.65 -10.28 -33.75
C ILE A 823 87.83 -10.28 -32.77
N ALA A 824 88.97 -10.81 -33.24
CA ALA A 824 90.23 -10.82 -32.51
C ALA A 824 90.81 -9.40 -32.40
N SER A 825 91.60 -9.14 -31.36
CA SER A 825 92.39 -7.90 -31.28
C SER A 825 93.44 -7.87 -32.39
N GLU A 826 93.67 -6.72 -33.03
CA GLU A 826 94.83 -6.58 -33.92
C GLU A 826 96.12 -6.65 -33.09
N SER A 827 97.03 -7.54 -33.45
CA SER A 827 98.32 -7.66 -32.79
C SER A 827 99.17 -6.42 -33.07
N ARG A 828 99.30 -5.52 -32.09
CA ARG A 828 100.27 -4.41 -32.14
C ARG A 828 101.69 -4.95 -32.23
N THR A 829 102.23 -5.06 -33.44
CA THR A 829 103.66 -5.25 -33.66
C THR A 829 104.42 -4.03 -33.17
N SER A 830 105.16 -4.18 -32.07
CA SER A 830 106.09 -3.15 -31.59
C SER A 830 107.27 -3.06 -32.56
N ASN A 831 107.36 -1.98 -33.34
CA ASN A 831 108.59 -1.64 -34.05
C ASN A 831 109.66 -1.19 -33.03
N SER A 832 110.38 -2.18 -32.49
CA SER A 832 111.66 -1.95 -31.83
C SER A 832 112.75 -1.90 -32.89
N THR A 833 113.19 -0.70 -33.23
CA THR A 833 114.44 -0.47 -33.97
C THR A 833 115.28 0.55 -33.20
N GLY A 834 116.13 0.03 -32.32
CA GLY A 834 117.23 0.78 -31.73
C GLY A 834 118.57 0.27 -32.28
N ASN A 835 119.41 1.21 -32.73
CA ASN A 835 120.81 1.03 -33.15
C ASN A 835 121.06 0.19 -34.44
N THR A 836 122.13 0.44 -35.23
CA THR A 836 123.37 1.20 -34.93
C THR A 836 123.95 1.89 -36.18
N SER A 837 124.43 3.13 -36.00
CA SER A 837 125.59 3.79 -36.64
C SER A 837 125.99 3.50 -38.10
N ASN A 838 125.95 4.55 -38.93
CA ASN A 838 127.18 5.29 -39.29
C ASN A 838 126.87 6.79 -39.42
#